data_AF-A0A3B0BS90-F1
#
_entry.id   AF-A0A3B0BS90-F1
#
_cell.length_a   1.000
_cell.length_b   1.000
_cell.length_c   1.000
_cell.angle_alpha   90.00
_cell.angle_beta   90.00
_cell.angle_gamma   90.00
#
_symmetry.space_group_name_H-M   'P 1'
#
loop_
_entity.id
_entity.type
_entity.pdbx_description
1 polymer ?
#
loop_
_entity_poly.entity_id
_entity_poly.type
_entity_poly.pdbx_seq_one_letter_code
_entity_poly.pdbx_strand_id
1 'polypeptide(L)'
;MGVTAPTLHCVPVAIGTPVHRYAGTAARRHTGTEEEDRVDAAAPHTPTRRTVVTTGAAAGLAALTSFTGTASAAAPAEAVLRSAALDVRVSTAFPYVISYTDRTTGDVVHGQEDPVTSLLVDEKEHTPHVTTTVHDDSAAYVLALPGGTRIDVEIRVTGTRLDWRVTRITDTPALRIGTLRVPGLALLSVRSTQPGAELLAARIQLDKAKNGDTLVRPGPDTPADEAPIGCAYAVVSTGRLAAALDTNTVQDRPDAATAWENGRLRRQTRTRTYGTEARITCGQWTHRAAGAATADTEPLPRATVVVTRDRNGDGRADWQDAAIALRDVMTAPLGAAEQHLRVVPHIPFNFASQATNPFLATLDNVKRIALATDGLRQFTLLKGYQSEGHDSAHPDYGGHYNTRAGGLTDLNTLLRAGKKWNSDFAVHVNTTESYPVAHAFSETLVDRHDRQWDWLDQSYRIDPRRDLLSGDAVRRFRQLRAETDPALTTLYIDVFRESGWNSDRLQRALRDQGWQIATEWGHGLERSSLWAHWANETDYGPDTSRGINSRLIRLLHHHHKDVFADKWPLLGTAKLGTFEGWQGKTDWAPFHRLLWTENLPAKYLQAHPIRTWGEHEITFEGPARTAVSDADGTRTITTDGRVVYRGGTYLLPWEPREALDPAKLYHYNPAGGTTRWRLPRGWAGRTTVVRHRLTDQGRTDPAELPVRGGEVTIDAEPGQPYVLTRDHDRSPRPAWGEGTPLHDPGFHSGGLDGWQVTGPAAVERSPLGDYELVIRAGAAATAGQRLARLKPGTYAASVQVEVGATAGERRRAGLHVRTADGTTATNWTDTSTAGNHVAADRKHGTRFQRMFTRFTVPAGGGPTTLTLTAAAGSARVRFDALRVVPAGPATARPGALLHEDFENVPQGWGPFVKGDAGGATDPRTHIAQRHAPYTQRGWNGKAVDDVIDGTQSLKSRGENTGIVYRTVPHTVRFQPGRRYRIAFRYENEADGQYAWITAVDTPESRELRNTPLPAAHAPATHTYEFTAPETGEAWVGLRKTGDSGTAEFVLDGFTVYELHGVRDG
;
A
#
# COMPACT_ATOMS: atom_id res chain seq x y z
N MET A 1 -7.59 -43.72 -11.69
CA MET A 1 -8.90 -43.36 -11.13
C MET A 1 -8.77 -41.95 -10.56
N GLY A 2 -9.21 -40.97 -11.35
CA GLY A 2 -9.01 -39.55 -11.06
C GLY A 2 -10.13 -39.01 -10.18
N VAL A 3 -9.75 -38.23 -9.17
CA VAL A 3 -10.65 -37.40 -8.37
C VAL A 3 -10.34 -35.96 -8.75
N THR A 4 -11.29 -35.34 -9.44
CA THR A 4 -11.30 -33.93 -9.85
C THR A 4 -11.62 -33.04 -8.64
N ALA A 5 -10.73 -32.11 -8.33
CA ALA A 5 -10.96 -31.02 -7.38
C ALA A 5 -11.83 -29.92 -8.05
N PRO A 6 -12.77 -29.29 -7.33
CA PRO A 6 -13.56 -28.20 -7.90
C PRO A 6 -12.73 -26.92 -7.95
N THR A 7 -12.64 -26.35 -9.14
CA THR A 7 -12.07 -25.03 -9.44
C THR A 7 -12.97 -23.95 -8.85
N LEU A 8 -12.48 -23.23 -7.83
CA LEU A 8 -13.07 -21.97 -7.37
C LEU A 8 -12.80 -20.88 -8.41
N HIS A 9 -13.83 -20.49 -9.17
CA HIS A 9 -13.80 -19.29 -9.97
C HIS A 9 -13.92 -18.06 -9.06
N CYS A 10 -12.77 -17.45 -8.73
CA CYS A 10 -12.73 -16.09 -8.22
C CYS A 10 -13.02 -15.13 -9.37
N VAL A 11 -14.10 -14.35 -9.27
CA VAL A 11 -14.36 -13.22 -10.15
C VAL A 11 -13.34 -12.15 -9.79
N PRO A 12 -12.48 -11.68 -10.73
CA PRO A 12 -11.57 -10.60 -10.45
C PRO A 12 -12.38 -9.34 -10.10
N VAL A 13 -12.05 -8.71 -8.98
CA VAL A 13 -12.50 -7.36 -8.64
C VAL A 13 -12.07 -6.44 -9.80
N ALA A 14 -13.02 -6.12 -10.66
CA ALA A 14 -12.79 -5.24 -11.80
C ALA A 14 -12.64 -3.81 -11.28
N ILE A 15 -11.41 -3.44 -10.92
CA ILE A 15 -11.03 -2.03 -10.85
C ILE A 15 -11.09 -1.54 -12.28
N GLY A 16 -12.09 -0.71 -12.57
CA GLY A 16 -12.27 -0.11 -13.89
C GLY A 16 -10.98 0.59 -14.33
N THR A 17 -10.39 0.08 -15.41
CA THR A 17 -9.37 0.79 -16.17
C THR A 17 -9.93 2.17 -16.55
N PRO A 18 -9.21 3.29 -16.33
CA PRO A 18 -9.65 4.57 -16.84
C PRO A 18 -9.59 4.53 -18.37
N VAL A 19 -10.74 4.34 -19.00
CA VAL A 19 -10.89 4.49 -20.45
C VAL A 19 -10.85 5.99 -20.74
N HIS A 20 -9.69 6.49 -21.14
CA HIS A 20 -9.58 7.76 -21.84
C HIS A 20 -10.32 7.65 -23.18
N ARG A 21 -11.56 8.14 -23.24
CA ARG A 21 -12.27 8.35 -24.50
C ARG A 21 -11.65 9.54 -25.24
N TYR A 22 -10.82 9.26 -26.24
CA TYR A 22 -10.65 10.17 -27.38
C TYR A 22 -11.75 9.86 -28.39
N ALA A 23 -12.54 10.87 -28.74
CA ALA A 23 -13.57 10.80 -29.77
C ALA A 23 -12.91 10.74 -31.15
N GLY A 24 -13.26 9.73 -31.95
CA GLY A 24 -12.91 9.60 -33.36
C GLY A 24 -13.97 8.77 -34.06
N THR A 25 -14.85 9.46 -34.78
CA THR A 25 -15.92 8.92 -35.64
C THR A 25 -15.38 8.02 -36.75
N ALA A 26 -15.95 6.83 -36.94
CA ALA A 26 -16.06 6.19 -38.26
C ALA A 26 -17.13 5.08 -38.27
N ALA A 27 -17.78 4.94 -39.43
CA ALA A 27 -19.01 4.23 -39.65
C ALA A 27 -18.84 2.71 -39.89
N ARG A 28 -19.86 1.95 -39.46
CA ARG A 28 -20.47 0.74 -40.06
C ARG A 28 -19.82 0.17 -41.33
N ARG A 29 -19.42 -1.12 -41.34
CA ARG A 29 -20.20 -2.35 -41.72
C ARG A 29 -19.27 -3.53 -42.10
N HIS A 30 -19.68 -4.73 -41.67
CA HIS A 30 -19.64 -6.07 -42.34
C HIS A 30 -18.37 -6.59 -43.02
N THR A 31 -17.71 -7.63 -42.47
CA THR A 31 -17.90 -9.10 -42.68
C THR A 31 -17.58 -9.60 -44.09
N GLY A 32 -16.65 -10.55 -44.21
CA GLY A 32 -16.54 -11.43 -45.38
C GLY A 32 -15.12 -11.93 -45.69
N THR A 33 -14.84 -13.12 -45.18
CA THR A 33 -13.93 -14.20 -45.60
C THR A 33 -13.38 -14.26 -47.04
N GLU A 34 -12.14 -14.76 -47.10
CA GLU A 34 -11.57 -15.81 -47.97
C GLU A 34 -11.06 -15.54 -49.41
N GLU A 35 -9.88 -16.14 -49.60
CA GLU A 35 -9.30 -16.82 -50.78
C GLU A 35 -8.59 -16.09 -51.94
N GLU A 36 -7.34 -16.54 -52.11
CA GLU A 36 -6.62 -16.97 -53.33
C GLU A 36 -6.10 -16.01 -54.41
N ASP A 37 -4.79 -16.20 -54.65
CA ASP A 37 -4.08 -16.31 -55.93
C ASP A 37 -3.70 -15.09 -56.82
N ARG A 38 -2.37 -14.96 -56.95
CA ARG A 38 -1.55 -14.95 -58.20
C ARG A 38 -1.66 -13.83 -59.25
N VAL A 39 -0.43 -13.36 -59.56
CA VAL A 39 0.18 -13.07 -60.89
C VAL A 39 0.17 -11.63 -61.41
N ASP A 40 1.39 -11.24 -61.79
CA ASP A 40 1.88 -9.99 -62.36
C ASP A 40 1.32 -9.62 -63.76
N ALA A 41 1.49 -8.32 -64.04
CA ALA A 41 2.03 -7.71 -65.25
C ALA A 41 1.06 -6.84 -66.08
N ALA A 42 1.37 -5.54 -66.18
CA ALA A 42 1.71 -4.87 -67.44
C ALA A 42 1.86 -3.34 -67.25
N ALA A 43 3.03 -2.81 -67.61
CA ALA A 43 3.24 -1.41 -67.98
C ALA A 43 2.83 -1.19 -69.47
N PRO A 44 2.86 0.03 -70.07
CA PRO A 44 4.17 0.59 -70.46
C PRO A 44 4.30 2.13 -70.71
N HIS A 45 5.57 2.52 -70.89
CA HIS A 45 6.16 3.61 -71.73
C HIS A 45 6.14 5.11 -71.36
N THR A 46 7.38 5.60 -71.16
CA THR A 46 7.97 6.96 -71.29
C THR A 46 7.84 7.53 -72.73
N PRO A 47 8.04 8.85 -73.03
CA PRO A 47 9.36 9.51 -72.99
C PRO A 47 9.44 11.05 -72.72
N THR A 48 10.70 11.46 -72.73
CA THR A 48 11.50 12.67 -72.49
C THR A 48 11.29 14.02 -73.26
N ARG A 49 11.85 15.09 -72.63
CA ARG A 49 12.73 16.20 -73.14
C ARG A 49 12.19 17.61 -73.52
N ARG A 50 12.79 18.61 -72.82
CA ARG A 50 13.50 19.86 -73.25
C ARG A 50 12.78 21.20 -73.58
N THR A 51 13.04 22.18 -72.68
CA THR A 51 13.73 23.51 -72.82
C THR A 51 13.15 24.75 -73.55
N VAL A 52 13.51 25.92 -72.94
CA VAL A 52 13.70 27.35 -73.39
C VAL A 52 12.41 28.17 -73.61
N VAL A 53 12.23 29.48 -73.27
CA VAL A 53 13.00 30.75 -73.36
C VAL A 53 12.32 31.81 -72.45
N THR A 54 12.93 32.37 -71.39
CA THR A 54 13.58 33.71 -71.20
C THR A 54 12.90 35.01 -71.69
N THR A 55 12.88 36.03 -70.82
CA THR A 55 13.19 37.49 -71.00
C THR A 55 13.13 38.11 -69.59
N GLY A 56 14.11 38.82 -69.00
CA GLY A 56 14.95 39.96 -69.44
C GLY A 56 14.33 41.26 -68.86
N ALA A 57 14.99 42.24 -68.23
CA ALA A 57 16.39 42.65 -68.05
C ALA A 57 16.48 43.70 -66.90
N ALA A 58 17.58 43.78 -66.12
CA ALA A 58 18.67 44.80 -66.16
C ALA A 58 18.45 46.05 -65.25
N ALA A 59 19.43 46.77 -64.70
CA ALA A 59 20.87 46.60 -64.38
C ALA A 59 21.41 47.92 -63.77
N GLY A 60 22.56 47.88 -63.07
CA GLY A 60 23.50 49.03 -62.92
C GLY A 60 23.82 49.46 -61.48
N LEU A 61 24.90 48.96 -60.83
CA LEU A 61 26.29 49.47 -60.77
C LEU A 61 26.54 50.68 -59.84
N ALA A 62 27.32 50.50 -58.78
CA ALA A 62 28.62 51.16 -58.55
C ALA A 62 29.23 50.78 -57.17
N ALA A 63 30.56 50.79 -57.13
CA ALA A 63 31.45 50.30 -56.09
C ALA A 63 31.44 51.11 -54.78
N LEU A 64 31.92 50.50 -53.68
CA LEU A 64 32.90 51.11 -52.77
C LEU A 64 33.54 50.06 -51.85
N THR A 65 34.83 50.26 -51.67
CA THR A 65 35.87 49.51 -50.95
C THR A 65 35.72 49.51 -49.42
N SER A 66 36.17 48.41 -48.82
CA SER A 66 36.84 48.31 -47.50
C SER A 66 36.10 48.76 -46.23
N PHE A 67 35.79 47.81 -45.35
CA PHE A 67 36.44 47.72 -44.02
C PHE A 67 36.32 46.28 -43.51
N THR A 68 37.46 45.62 -43.39
CA THR A 68 37.65 44.40 -42.63
C THR A 68 37.42 44.70 -41.15
N GLY A 69 36.18 44.54 -40.70
CA GLY A 69 35.86 44.36 -39.29
C GLY A 69 35.91 42.88 -38.97
N THR A 70 37.10 42.34 -38.68
CA THR A 70 37.20 41.10 -37.92
C THR A 70 36.62 41.38 -36.53
N ALA A 71 35.31 41.13 -36.37
CA ALA A 71 34.76 40.90 -35.05
C ALA A 71 35.37 39.58 -34.57
N SER A 72 36.52 39.68 -33.90
CA SER A 72 36.95 38.65 -32.97
C SER A 72 35.79 38.47 -32.00
N ALA A 73 35.07 37.36 -32.15
CA ALA A 73 34.23 36.87 -31.08
C ALA A 73 35.18 36.67 -29.89
N ALA A 74 35.15 37.61 -28.95
CA ALA A 74 35.91 37.47 -27.71
C ALA A 74 35.53 36.12 -27.11
N ALA A 75 36.53 35.28 -26.85
CA ALA A 75 36.33 34.02 -26.15
C ALA A 75 35.51 34.30 -24.88
N PRO A 76 34.52 33.46 -24.51
CA PRO A 76 33.78 33.66 -23.28
C PRO A 76 34.79 33.75 -22.13
N ALA A 77 34.61 34.75 -21.26
CA ALA A 77 35.42 34.82 -20.06
C ALA A 77 35.08 33.60 -19.19
N GLU A 78 36.09 32.76 -18.94
CA GLU A 78 36.00 31.51 -18.17
C GLU A 78 36.81 31.64 -16.87
N ALA A 79 36.41 30.90 -15.85
CA ALA A 79 37.15 30.76 -14.60
C ALA A 79 37.30 29.29 -14.23
N VAL A 80 38.33 28.97 -13.44
CA VAL A 80 38.56 27.62 -12.90
C VAL A 80 38.44 27.65 -11.39
N LEU A 81 37.43 26.94 -10.88
CA LEU A 81 37.21 26.68 -9.46
C LEU A 81 37.96 25.40 -9.09
N ARG A 82 38.57 25.34 -7.91
CA ARG A 82 39.48 24.27 -7.52
C ARG A 82 39.14 23.72 -6.15
N SER A 83 39.15 22.40 -6.05
CA SER A 83 39.27 21.66 -4.80
C SER A 83 40.58 20.87 -4.78
N ALA A 84 40.82 20.09 -3.72
CA ALA A 84 41.94 19.16 -3.69
C ALA A 84 41.86 18.09 -4.79
N ALA A 85 40.67 17.70 -5.24
CA ALA A 85 40.45 16.58 -6.15
C ALA A 85 40.03 16.98 -7.57
N LEU A 86 39.40 18.15 -7.74
CA LEU A 86 38.69 18.50 -8.96
C LEU A 86 38.96 19.96 -9.37
N ASP A 87 39.26 20.15 -10.66
CA ASP A 87 39.20 21.46 -11.31
C ASP A 87 37.89 21.57 -12.08
N VAL A 88 37.12 22.61 -11.83
CA VAL A 88 35.84 22.88 -12.47
C VAL A 88 35.95 24.16 -13.26
N ARG A 89 35.78 24.06 -14.57
CA ARG A 89 35.74 25.22 -15.46
C ARG A 89 34.31 25.73 -15.57
N VAL A 90 34.12 27.02 -15.30
CA VAL A 90 32.81 27.70 -15.32
C VAL A 90 32.88 28.92 -16.22
N SER A 91 31.73 29.34 -16.75
CA SER A 91 31.62 30.62 -17.43
C SER A 91 31.53 31.76 -16.41
N THR A 92 32.13 32.92 -16.70
CA THR A 92 31.90 34.14 -15.93
C THR A 92 30.79 35.00 -16.52
N ALA A 93 30.26 34.65 -17.69
CA ALA A 93 29.16 35.37 -18.35
C ALA A 93 27.77 34.88 -17.88
N PHE A 94 27.66 33.64 -17.40
CA PHE A 94 26.43 33.04 -16.88
C PHE A 94 26.77 31.85 -15.98
N PRO A 95 25.96 31.49 -14.96
CA PRO A 95 26.25 30.37 -14.05
C PRO A 95 26.04 28.99 -14.70
N TYR A 96 26.96 28.56 -15.58
CA TYR A 96 27.01 27.19 -16.09
C TYR A 96 28.43 26.61 -16.02
N VAL A 97 28.50 25.28 -15.93
CA VAL A 97 29.75 24.51 -15.86
C VAL A 97 30.12 24.01 -17.24
N ILE A 98 31.38 24.15 -17.62
CA ILE A 98 31.93 23.74 -18.92
C ILE A 98 32.56 22.35 -18.85
N SER A 99 33.36 22.09 -17.81
CA SER A 99 34.04 20.80 -17.63
C SER A 99 34.49 20.55 -16.20
N TYR A 100 34.68 19.28 -15.87
CA TYR A 100 35.24 18.77 -14.63
C TYR A 100 36.49 17.96 -14.95
N THR A 101 37.63 18.31 -14.36
CA THR A 101 38.91 17.63 -14.58
C THR A 101 39.40 17.04 -13.27
N ASP A 102 39.60 15.73 -13.23
CA ASP A 102 40.23 15.06 -12.09
C ASP A 102 41.70 15.50 -12.00
N ARG A 103 42.09 16.09 -10.87
CA ARG A 103 43.43 16.67 -10.70
C ARG A 103 44.54 15.61 -10.60
N THR A 104 44.19 14.37 -10.30
CA THR A 104 45.15 13.27 -10.18
C THR A 104 45.44 12.64 -11.53
N THR A 105 44.42 12.42 -12.35
CA THR A 105 44.56 11.67 -13.61
C THR A 105 44.53 12.55 -14.85
N GLY A 106 44.01 13.78 -14.75
CA GLY A 106 43.76 14.67 -15.89
C GLY A 106 42.54 14.26 -16.72
N ASP A 107 41.81 13.23 -16.31
CA ASP A 107 40.61 12.78 -17.01
C ASP A 107 39.48 13.81 -16.87
N VAL A 108 38.63 13.89 -17.89
CA VAL A 108 37.61 14.94 -18.01
C VAL A 108 36.22 14.35 -18.18
N VAL A 109 35.23 14.96 -17.51
CA VAL A 109 33.80 14.87 -17.84
C VAL A 109 33.33 16.29 -18.20
N HIS A 110 32.41 16.42 -19.14
CA HIS A 110 32.00 17.73 -19.64
C HIS A 110 30.67 18.18 -19.04
N GLY A 111 30.33 19.46 -19.21
CA GLY A 111 29.05 20.07 -18.87
C GLY A 111 28.41 20.69 -20.10
N GLN A 112 28.36 22.02 -20.14
CA GLN A 112 27.80 22.81 -21.23
C GLN A 112 28.90 23.63 -21.93
N GLU A 113 29.04 23.42 -23.24
CA GLU A 113 29.98 24.18 -24.08
C GLU A 113 29.32 25.31 -24.86
N ASP A 114 28.04 25.17 -25.19
CA ASP A 114 27.32 26.25 -25.86
C ASP A 114 27.09 27.38 -24.84
N PRO A 115 27.32 28.66 -25.19
CA PRO A 115 27.00 29.76 -24.30
C PRO A 115 25.53 29.71 -23.84
N VAL A 116 25.33 29.74 -22.52
CA VAL A 116 24.01 29.95 -21.91
C VAL A 116 23.86 31.43 -21.61
N THR A 117 22.84 32.06 -22.16
CA THR A 117 22.62 33.51 -22.02
C THR A 117 21.24 33.86 -21.48
N SER A 118 20.33 32.89 -21.40
CA SER A 118 18.95 33.11 -21.00
C SER A 118 18.44 32.07 -20.00
N LEU A 119 17.35 32.45 -19.34
CA LEU A 119 16.55 31.60 -18.47
C LEU A 119 15.07 31.84 -18.78
N LEU A 120 14.23 30.91 -18.35
CA LEU A 120 12.78 31.05 -18.41
C LEU A 120 12.24 31.35 -17.02
N VAL A 121 11.45 32.42 -16.90
CA VAL A 121 10.59 32.71 -15.75
C VAL A 121 9.16 32.49 -16.20
N ASP A 122 8.43 31.56 -15.56
CA ASP A 122 7.06 31.24 -15.95
C ASP A 122 6.92 30.94 -17.45
N GLU A 123 7.89 30.16 -17.95
CA GLU A 123 8.02 29.74 -19.34
C GLU A 123 8.26 30.89 -20.35
N LYS A 124 8.52 32.11 -19.88
CA LYS A 124 8.92 33.26 -20.71
C LYS A 124 10.41 33.48 -20.65
N GLU A 125 11.03 33.67 -21.81
CA GLU A 125 12.47 33.86 -21.90
C GLU A 125 12.90 35.25 -21.44
N HIS A 126 13.98 35.27 -20.65
CA HIS A 126 14.65 36.47 -20.19
C HIS A 126 16.17 36.34 -20.31
N THR A 127 16.81 37.42 -20.74
CA THR A 127 18.27 37.57 -20.75
C THR A 127 18.67 38.49 -19.59
N PRO A 128 19.16 37.94 -18.47
CA PRO A 128 19.56 38.76 -17.33
C PRO A 128 20.87 39.51 -17.61
N HIS A 129 21.03 40.66 -16.95
CA HIS A 129 22.35 41.26 -16.80
C HIS A 129 23.11 40.52 -15.69
N VAL A 130 24.22 39.87 -16.04
CA VAL A 130 24.99 39.02 -15.12
C VAL A 130 26.23 39.75 -14.62
N THR A 131 26.43 39.75 -13.30
CA THR A 131 27.72 40.10 -12.69
C THR A 131 28.26 38.93 -11.90
N THR A 132 29.56 38.66 -12.03
CA THR A 132 30.21 37.48 -11.44
C THR A 132 31.36 37.88 -10.54
N THR A 133 31.45 37.27 -9.36
CA THR A 133 32.61 37.33 -8.46
C THR A 133 33.20 35.92 -8.35
N VAL A 134 34.48 35.78 -8.68
CA VAL A 134 35.19 34.49 -8.67
C VAL A 134 36.09 34.41 -7.45
N HIS A 135 36.05 33.26 -6.78
CA HIS A 135 36.93 32.83 -5.72
C HIS A 135 37.65 31.53 -6.14
N ASP A 136 38.58 31.05 -5.31
CA ASP A 136 39.36 29.85 -5.64
C ASP A 136 38.50 28.59 -5.81
N ASP A 137 37.50 28.39 -4.94
CA ASP A 137 36.65 27.20 -4.89
C ASP A 137 35.19 27.46 -5.30
N SER A 138 34.85 28.71 -5.63
CA SER A 138 33.48 29.14 -5.86
C SER A 138 33.35 30.34 -6.78
N ALA A 139 32.20 30.47 -7.45
CA ALA A 139 31.82 31.66 -8.19
C ALA A 139 30.39 32.07 -7.81
N ALA A 140 30.21 33.35 -7.49
CA ALA A 140 28.94 33.96 -7.16
C ALA A 140 28.44 34.83 -8.32
N TYR A 141 27.20 34.64 -8.72
CA TYR A 141 26.55 35.29 -9.85
C TYR A 141 25.32 36.05 -9.38
N VAL A 142 25.15 37.26 -9.90
CA VAL A 142 23.93 38.06 -9.73
C VAL A 142 23.29 38.22 -11.09
N LEU A 143 22.08 37.69 -11.24
CA LEU A 143 21.28 37.75 -12.45
C LEU A 143 20.20 38.81 -12.24
N ALA A 144 20.42 40.01 -12.78
CA ALA A 144 19.47 41.11 -12.71
C ALA A 144 18.50 41.05 -13.90
N LEU A 145 17.19 41.02 -13.60
CA LEU A 145 16.10 40.97 -14.56
C LEU A 145 15.36 42.32 -14.58
N PRO A 146 14.54 42.59 -15.63
CA PRO A 146 13.73 43.80 -15.68
C PRO A 146 12.84 44.00 -14.44
N GLY A 147 12.53 45.26 -14.12
CA GLY A 147 11.67 45.60 -12.99
C GLY A 147 12.32 45.43 -11.60
N GLY A 148 13.64 45.16 -11.53
CA GLY A 148 14.38 45.02 -10.28
C GLY A 148 14.38 43.61 -9.70
N THR A 149 13.79 42.63 -10.40
CA THR A 149 13.84 41.22 -10.01
C THR A 149 15.27 40.69 -10.12
N ARG A 150 15.70 39.90 -9.14
CA ARG A 150 17.09 39.44 -9.00
C ARG A 150 17.14 37.97 -8.55
N ILE A 151 18.06 37.22 -9.15
CA ILE A 151 18.38 35.83 -8.76
C ILE A 151 19.88 35.76 -8.47
N ASP A 152 20.25 35.31 -7.28
CA ASP A 152 21.65 35.06 -6.92
C ASP A 152 21.96 33.56 -7.02
N VAL A 153 23.06 33.21 -7.69
CA VAL A 153 23.49 31.82 -7.90
C VAL A 153 24.92 31.66 -7.42
N GLU A 154 25.22 30.54 -6.75
CA GLU A 154 26.57 30.12 -6.40
C GLU A 154 26.90 28.79 -7.10
N ILE A 155 28.09 28.71 -7.68
CA ILE A 155 28.73 27.45 -8.05
C ILE A 155 29.90 27.23 -7.09
N ARG A 156 29.95 26.10 -6.39
CA ARG A 156 31.02 25.77 -5.44
C ARG A 156 31.52 24.34 -5.65
N VAL A 157 32.83 24.13 -5.58
CA VAL A 157 33.46 22.81 -5.64
C VAL A 157 34.06 22.42 -4.29
N THR A 158 33.74 21.21 -3.82
CA THR A 158 34.26 20.64 -2.56
C THR A 158 34.61 19.18 -2.78
N GLY A 159 35.90 18.81 -2.68
CA GLY A 159 36.35 17.46 -3.02
C GLY A 159 35.96 17.10 -4.47
N THR A 160 35.26 16.00 -4.67
CA THR A 160 34.78 15.59 -6.01
C THR A 160 33.34 16.05 -6.31
N ARG A 161 32.77 16.89 -5.46
CA ARG A 161 31.39 17.39 -5.56
C ARG A 161 31.36 18.83 -6.06
N LEU A 162 30.38 19.14 -6.89
CA LEU A 162 30.00 20.50 -7.27
C LEU A 162 28.56 20.80 -6.87
N ASP A 163 28.34 21.96 -6.26
CA ASP A 163 27.04 22.49 -5.93
C ASP A 163 26.73 23.70 -6.82
N TRP A 164 25.63 23.62 -7.58
CA TRP A 164 25.00 24.75 -8.25
C TRP A 164 23.73 25.12 -7.46
N ARG A 165 23.65 26.32 -6.91
CA ARG A 165 22.55 26.70 -6.01
C ARG A 165 22.11 28.13 -6.24
N VAL A 166 20.80 28.33 -6.33
CA VAL A 166 20.23 29.66 -6.11
C VAL A 166 20.31 29.95 -4.62
N THR A 167 21.00 31.01 -4.24
CA THR A 167 21.18 31.41 -2.83
C THR A 167 20.15 32.45 -2.40
N ARG A 168 19.57 33.17 -3.35
CA ARG A 168 18.51 34.16 -3.08
C ARG A 168 17.67 34.43 -4.33
N ILE A 169 16.37 34.62 -4.12
CA ILE A 169 15.45 35.20 -5.10
C ILE A 169 14.85 36.47 -4.48
N THR A 170 14.86 37.57 -5.21
CA THR A 170 14.21 38.83 -4.83
C THR A 170 13.38 39.28 -6.02
N ASP A 171 12.10 38.93 -6.02
CA ASP A 171 11.16 39.25 -7.10
C ASP A 171 10.32 40.49 -6.78
N THR A 172 9.66 41.05 -7.79
CA THR A 172 8.89 42.29 -7.68
C THR A 172 7.50 42.12 -8.28
N PRO A 173 6.52 43.01 -8.01
CA PRO A 173 5.23 42.97 -8.71
C PRO A 173 5.36 43.05 -10.24
N ALA A 174 6.42 43.70 -10.75
CA ALA A 174 6.68 43.81 -12.19
C ALA A 174 7.13 42.49 -12.83
N LEU A 175 7.82 41.63 -12.07
CA LEU A 175 8.21 40.29 -12.49
C LEU A 175 8.30 39.38 -11.26
N ARG A 176 7.19 38.70 -10.95
CA ARG A 176 7.16 37.63 -9.94
C ARG A 176 7.72 36.35 -10.53
N ILE A 177 8.37 35.53 -9.70
CA ILE A 177 8.91 34.25 -10.13
C ILE A 177 8.01 33.13 -9.59
N GLY A 178 7.20 32.53 -10.46
CA GLY A 178 6.53 31.26 -10.16
C GLY A 178 7.48 30.08 -10.35
N THR A 179 7.98 29.93 -11.56
CA THR A 179 8.84 28.84 -11.99
C THR A 179 10.11 29.37 -12.66
N LEU A 180 11.20 28.63 -12.49
CA LEU A 180 12.51 28.92 -13.10
C LEU A 180 12.95 27.71 -13.92
N ARG A 181 13.43 27.93 -15.14
CA ARG A 181 14.10 26.89 -15.94
C ARG A 181 15.27 27.48 -16.71
N VAL A 182 16.35 26.74 -16.81
CA VAL A 182 17.51 27.13 -17.64
C VAL A 182 17.72 26.03 -18.68
N PRO A 183 17.08 26.12 -19.87
CA PRO A 183 17.09 25.02 -20.85
C PRO A 183 18.49 24.60 -21.29
N GLY A 184 19.41 25.56 -21.37
CA GLY A 184 20.81 25.34 -21.72
C GLY A 184 21.70 24.85 -20.57
N LEU A 185 21.18 24.64 -19.36
CA LEU A 185 22.01 24.21 -18.22
C LEU A 185 22.25 22.70 -18.27
N ALA A 186 23.13 22.28 -19.18
CA ALA A 186 23.68 20.93 -19.17
C ALA A 186 24.78 20.84 -18.11
N LEU A 187 24.50 20.11 -17.02
CA LEU A 187 25.46 19.96 -15.93
C LEU A 187 26.44 18.82 -16.18
N LEU A 188 26.05 17.83 -17.00
CA LEU A 188 26.88 16.70 -17.38
C LEU A 188 26.72 16.40 -18.87
N SER A 189 27.82 16.13 -19.56
CA SER A 189 27.85 15.58 -20.91
C SER A 189 29.08 14.70 -21.15
N VAL A 190 28.92 13.78 -22.10
CA VAL A 190 29.99 12.93 -22.64
C VAL A 190 29.92 12.91 -24.16
N ARG A 191 31.05 12.62 -24.80
CA ARG A 191 31.22 12.79 -26.25
C ARG A 191 31.82 11.56 -26.91
N SER A 192 31.57 11.41 -28.20
CA SER A 192 32.17 10.35 -29.01
C SER A 192 33.69 10.40 -29.11
N THR A 193 34.30 11.54 -28.78
CA THR A 193 35.76 11.71 -28.73
C THR A 193 36.38 11.18 -27.42
N GLN A 194 35.57 10.84 -26.42
CA GLN A 194 36.03 10.25 -25.18
C GLN A 194 35.90 8.71 -25.29
N PRO A 195 37.00 7.94 -25.15
CA PRO A 195 36.92 6.50 -25.08
C PRO A 195 35.97 6.06 -23.95
N GLY A 196 35.15 5.03 -24.20
CA GLY A 196 34.24 4.50 -23.18
C GLY A 196 33.14 5.47 -22.73
N ALA A 197 32.83 6.51 -23.52
CA ALA A 197 31.74 7.44 -23.24
C ALA A 197 30.38 6.73 -23.23
N GLU A 198 29.65 6.88 -22.13
CA GLU A 198 28.31 6.34 -21.95
C GLU A 198 27.43 7.30 -21.14
N LEU A 199 26.13 7.32 -21.44
CA LEU A 199 25.09 7.92 -20.61
C LEU A 199 24.02 6.85 -20.36
N LEU A 200 23.68 6.61 -19.09
CA LEU A 200 22.56 5.74 -18.71
C LEU A 200 21.48 6.60 -18.06
N ALA A 201 20.27 6.57 -18.62
CA ALA A 201 19.11 7.30 -18.09
C ALA A 201 17.97 6.33 -17.75
N ALA A 202 17.34 6.53 -16.60
CA ALA A 202 16.23 5.71 -16.12
C ALA A 202 14.92 6.50 -16.04
N ARG A 203 13.87 5.88 -16.57
CA ARG A 203 12.46 6.28 -16.40
C ARG A 203 11.76 5.35 -15.43
N ILE A 204 10.69 5.83 -14.82
CA ILE A 204 9.76 5.00 -14.05
C ILE A 204 8.97 4.14 -15.04
N GLN A 205 9.36 2.87 -15.14
CA GLN A 205 8.68 1.84 -15.94
C GLN A 205 8.07 0.80 -15.00
N LEU A 206 6.77 0.53 -15.13
CA LEU A 206 6.06 -0.44 -14.28
C LEU A 206 5.74 -1.75 -15.01
N ASP A 207 5.83 -1.72 -16.35
CA ASP A 207 5.66 -2.91 -17.16
C ASP A 207 6.89 -3.82 -17.00
N LYS A 208 6.65 -5.01 -16.44
CA LYS A 208 7.69 -6.01 -16.17
C LYS A 208 8.42 -6.47 -17.44
N ALA A 209 7.76 -6.45 -18.60
CA ALA A 209 8.36 -6.87 -19.88
C ALA A 209 9.26 -5.79 -20.50
N LYS A 210 9.04 -4.51 -20.17
CA LYS A 210 9.81 -3.38 -20.73
C LYS A 210 11.15 -3.17 -20.00
N ASN A 211 11.80 -2.05 -20.29
CA ASN A 211 12.97 -1.58 -19.55
C ASN A 211 12.83 -0.07 -19.32
N GLY A 212 13.01 0.38 -18.09
CA GLY A 212 13.07 1.79 -17.73
C GLY A 212 14.41 2.44 -18.09
N ASP A 213 15.46 1.64 -18.31
CA ASP A 213 16.81 2.13 -18.57
C ASP A 213 17.07 2.29 -20.08
N THR A 214 17.69 3.42 -20.45
CA THR A 214 18.21 3.71 -21.79
C THR A 214 19.70 3.99 -21.70
N LEU A 215 20.51 3.14 -22.33
CA LEU A 215 21.95 3.34 -22.49
C LEU A 215 22.23 4.03 -23.83
N VAL A 216 22.97 5.13 -23.78
CA VAL A 216 23.46 5.87 -24.94
C VAL A 216 24.98 5.78 -24.94
N ARG A 217 25.54 5.28 -26.04
CA ARG A 217 26.98 5.30 -26.32
C ARG A 217 27.23 6.25 -27.49
N PRO A 218 27.64 7.52 -27.24
CA PRO A 218 27.85 8.46 -28.33
C PRO A 218 28.97 7.98 -29.25
N GLY A 219 28.64 7.79 -30.52
CA GLY A 219 29.54 7.45 -31.62
C GLY A 219 29.09 8.17 -32.91
N PRO A 220 29.84 7.97 -34.02
CA PRO A 220 29.54 8.63 -35.29
C PRO A 220 28.11 8.37 -35.80
N ASP A 221 27.60 7.15 -35.59
CA ASP A 221 26.30 6.71 -36.08
C ASP A 221 25.18 6.82 -35.04
N THR A 222 25.45 7.35 -33.85
CA THR A 222 24.43 7.52 -32.82
C THR A 222 23.47 8.63 -33.23
N PRO A 223 22.16 8.36 -33.37
CA PRO A 223 21.21 9.36 -33.82
C PRO A 223 21.06 10.47 -32.77
N ALA A 224 20.92 11.71 -33.24
CA ALA A 224 20.52 12.82 -32.39
C ALA A 224 19.05 12.64 -31.97
N ASP A 225 18.73 12.99 -30.73
CA ASP A 225 17.34 13.06 -30.28
C ASP A 225 16.71 14.35 -30.84
N GLU A 226 15.52 14.25 -31.43
CA GLU A 226 14.77 15.41 -31.94
C GLU A 226 14.48 16.46 -30.85
N ALA A 227 14.25 16.00 -29.61
CA ALA A 227 13.99 16.85 -28.46
C ALA A 227 14.55 16.22 -27.17
N PRO A 228 14.76 16.99 -26.10
CA PRO A 228 15.13 16.45 -24.79
C PRO A 228 14.09 15.45 -24.24
N ILE A 229 14.57 14.32 -23.72
CA ILE A 229 13.76 13.17 -23.28
C ILE A 229 13.83 13.06 -21.76
N GLY A 230 12.68 13.11 -21.07
CA GLY A 230 12.62 13.08 -19.60
C GLY A 230 13.10 11.78 -18.95
N CYS A 231 13.69 11.87 -17.76
CA CYS A 231 14.12 10.75 -16.91
C CYS A 231 14.12 11.14 -15.41
N ALA A 232 13.95 10.16 -14.52
CA ALA A 232 14.04 10.34 -13.07
C ALA A 232 15.49 10.34 -12.58
N TYR A 233 16.36 9.55 -13.22
CA TYR A 233 17.78 9.45 -12.88
C TYR A 233 18.61 9.35 -14.16
N ALA A 234 19.80 9.92 -14.15
CA ALA A 234 20.75 9.75 -15.24
C ALA A 234 22.19 9.89 -14.73
N VAL A 235 23.09 9.13 -15.34
CA VAL A 235 24.52 9.09 -15.03
C VAL A 235 25.33 9.05 -16.32
N VAL A 236 26.59 9.52 -16.25
CA VAL A 236 27.54 9.46 -17.38
C VAL A 236 28.85 8.81 -16.96
N SER A 237 29.57 8.23 -17.91
CA SER A 237 30.91 7.67 -17.70
C SER A 237 31.78 7.75 -18.95
N THR A 238 33.09 7.65 -18.75
CA THR A 238 34.13 7.57 -19.80
C THR A 238 35.01 6.33 -19.63
N GLY A 239 34.61 5.38 -18.77
CA GLY A 239 35.43 4.25 -18.36
C GLY A 239 36.58 4.61 -17.40
N ARG A 240 36.98 5.88 -17.33
CA ARG A 240 38.02 6.40 -16.41
C ARG A 240 37.45 7.32 -15.34
N LEU A 241 36.44 8.10 -15.69
CA LEU A 241 35.60 8.86 -14.75
C LEU A 241 34.13 8.53 -14.97
N ALA A 242 33.36 8.66 -13.91
CA ALA A 242 31.92 8.58 -13.93
C ALA A 242 31.34 9.75 -13.12
N ALA A 243 30.15 10.21 -13.48
CA ALA A 243 29.50 11.31 -12.79
C ALA A 243 27.98 11.17 -12.76
N ALA A 244 27.38 11.68 -11.69
CA ALA A 244 25.95 11.70 -11.47
C ALA A 244 25.51 13.05 -10.91
N LEU A 245 24.20 13.33 -10.93
CA LEU A 245 23.65 14.55 -10.36
C LEU A 245 22.30 14.33 -9.66
N ASP A 246 22.09 15.05 -8.57
CA ASP A 246 20.79 15.20 -7.86
C ASP A 246 20.30 16.65 -7.97
N THR A 247 18.99 16.85 -7.96
CA THR A 247 18.38 18.19 -8.03
C THR A 247 16.98 18.21 -7.42
N ASN A 248 16.56 19.36 -6.88
CA ASN A 248 15.20 19.57 -6.37
C ASN A 248 14.24 20.16 -7.42
N THR A 249 14.47 19.91 -8.71
CA THR A 249 13.49 20.23 -9.76
C THR A 249 12.15 19.57 -9.46
N VAL A 250 11.10 20.29 -9.83
CA VAL A 250 9.71 19.91 -9.67
C VAL A 250 8.87 20.76 -10.62
N GLN A 251 8.12 20.08 -11.48
CA GLN A 251 7.21 20.73 -12.43
C GLN A 251 5.97 21.24 -11.67
N ASP A 252 5.61 22.52 -11.82
CA ASP A 252 4.44 23.06 -11.10
C ASP A 252 3.15 22.37 -11.57
N ARG A 253 2.95 22.35 -12.89
CA ARG A 253 1.82 21.70 -13.57
C ARG A 253 2.35 20.65 -14.56
N PRO A 254 2.48 19.38 -14.14
CA PRO A 254 2.95 18.32 -15.02
C PRO A 254 1.90 17.94 -16.06
N ASP A 255 2.37 17.50 -17.21
CA ASP A 255 1.62 16.88 -18.28
C ASP A 255 1.98 15.39 -18.41
N ALA A 256 1.40 14.70 -19.39
CA ALA A 256 1.69 13.28 -19.63
C ALA A 256 3.18 12.98 -19.90
N ALA A 257 3.95 13.95 -20.44
CA ALA A 257 5.37 13.77 -20.73
C ALA A 257 6.26 13.96 -19.49
N THR A 258 5.75 14.59 -18.43
CA THR A 258 6.52 14.98 -17.25
C THR A 258 6.01 14.37 -15.94
N ALA A 259 4.80 13.81 -15.89
CA ALA A 259 4.16 13.34 -14.66
C ALA A 259 5.00 12.32 -13.87
N TRP A 260 5.40 11.18 -14.45
CA TRP A 260 6.05 10.11 -13.68
C TRP A 260 7.49 10.42 -13.28
N GLU A 261 8.22 11.13 -14.14
CA GLU A 261 9.59 11.55 -13.86
C GLU A 261 9.66 12.86 -13.06
N ASN A 262 8.49 13.42 -12.72
CA ASN A 262 8.31 14.76 -12.15
C ASN A 262 9.02 15.89 -12.93
N GLY A 263 9.20 15.68 -14.25
CA GLY A 263 10.01 16.52 -15.11
C GLY A 263 11.44 16.73 -14.62
N ARG A 264 11.98 15.82 -13.78
CA ARG A 264 13.16 16.06 -12.95
C ARG A 264 14.41 16.35 -13.77
N LEU A 265 14.76 15.43 -14.67
CA LEU A 265 15.91 15.50 -15.56
C LEU A 265 15.49 15.24 -17.00
N ARG A 266 16.35 15.66 -17.94
CA ARG A 266 16.21 15.34 -19.36
C ARG A 266 17.55 14.89 -19.93
N ARG A 267 17.55 13.82 -20.73
CA ARG A 267 18.70 13.44 -21.57
C ARG A 267 18.51 13.98 -22.98
N GLN A 268 19.61 14.24 -23.68
CA GLN A 268 19.58 14.52 -25.11
C GLN A 268 20.89 14.13 -25.79
N THR A 269 20.79 13.50 -26.95
CA THR A 269 21.89 13.24 -27.88
C THR A 269 21.89 14.30 -28.97
N ARG A 270 23.03 14.92 -29.27
CA ARG A 270 23.18 15.97 -30.28
C ARG A 270 24.37 15.69 -31.19
N THR A 271 24.21 16.00 -32.47
CA THR A 271 25.33 16.07 -33.43
C THR A 271 26.04 17.42 -33.30
N ARG A 272 27.37 17.38 -33.23
CA ARG A 272 28.27 18.52 -33.07
C ARG A 272 29.39 18.46 -34.12
N THR A 273 30.14 19.55 -34.23
CA THR A 273 31.30 19.62 -35.14
C THR A 273 32.40 18.63 -34.78
N TYR A 274 32.55 18.29 -33.49
CA TYR A 274 33.51 17.30 -33.00
C TYR A 274 32.96 15.87 -32.93
N GLY A 275 31.72 15.62 -33.35
CA GLY A 275 31.06 14.31 -33.27
C GLY A 275 29.77 14.36 -32.46
N THR A 276 29.42 13.26 -31.79
CA THR A 276 28.15 13.14 -31.06
C THR A 276 28.34 13.42 -29.57
N GLU A 277 27.41 14.16 -28.97
CA GLU A 277 27.36 14.47 -27.55
C GLU A 277 26.08 13.90 -26.94
N ALA A 278 26.19 13.26 -25.77
CA ALA A 278 25.06 12.90 -24.93
C ALA A 278 25.12 13.72 -23.63
N ARG A 279 24.04 14.43 -23.29
CA ARG A 279 24.00 15.39 -22.17
C ARG A 279 22.80 15.21 -21.26
N ILE A 280 22.93 15.70 -20.02
CA ILE A 280 21.88 15.74 -19.00
C ILE A 280 21.60 17.21 -18.62
N THR A 281 20.35 17.62 -18.72
CA THR A 281 19.86 18.93 -18.27
C THR A 281 18.84 18.80 -17.14
N CYS A 282 18.71 19.86 -16.34
CA CYS A 282 17.70 19.94 -15.29
C CYS A 282 16.32 20.32 -15.84
N GLY A 283 15.28 19.86 -15.14
CA GLY A 283 13.91 20.28 -15.32
C GLY A 283 13.59 21.70 -14.85
N GLN A 284 12.29 21.99 -14.73
CA GLN A 284 11.78 23.21 -14.13
C GLN A 284 11.94 23.15 -12.59
N TRP A 285 12.29 24.27 -11.96
CA TRP A 285 12.13 24.46 -10.53
C TRP A 285 10.89 25.31 -10.27
N THR A 286 10.03 24.87 -9.35
CA THR A 286 8.92 25.70 -8.86
C THR A 286 9.40 26.47 -7.63
N HIS A 287 9.40 27.80 -7.69
CA HIS A 287 9.67 28.68 -6.53
C HIS A 287 8.38 29.11 -5.85
N ARG A 288 7.34 29.42 -6.63
CA ARG A 288 6.00 29.74 -6.15
C ARG A 288 4.98 29.05 -7.05
N ALA A 289 4.27 28.09 -6.47
CA ALA A 289 3.29 27.30 -7.19
C ALA A 289 2.11 28.16 -7.66
N ALA A 290 1.51 27.82 -8.80
CA ALA A 290 0.32 28.53 -9.26
C ALA A 290 -0.81 28.46 -8.21
N GLY A 291 -1.32 29.62 -7.81
CA GLY A 291 -2.33 29.79 -6.76
C GLY A 291 -1.77 30.04 -5.36
N ALA A 292 -0.46 29.92 -5.14
CA ALA A 292 0.17 30.18 -3.85
C ALA A 292 0.21 31.68 -3.50
N ALA A 293 0.13 31.99 -2.20
CA ALA A 293 0.30 33.34 -1.68
C ALA A 293 1.73 33.86 -1.90
N THR A 294 1.93 35.18 -1.90
CA THR A 294 3.24 35.80 -2.17
C THR A 294 4.33 35.44 -1.15
N ALA A 295 3.97 34.98 0.05
CA ALA A 295 4.94 34.50 1.05
C ALA A 295 5.17 32.98 1.01
N ASP A 296 4.31 32.20 0.33
CA ASP A 296 4.44 30.75 0.24
C ASP A 296 5.33 30.39 -0.95
N THR A 297 6.59 30.09 -0.63
CA THR A 297 7.61 29.73 -1.60
C THR A 297 8.25 28.40 -1.25
N GLU A 298 8.76 27.72 -2.26
CA GLU A 298 9.44 26.44 -2.15
C GLU A 298 10.95 26.57 -1.93
N PRO A 299 11.62 25.48 -1.48
CA PRO A 299 13.06 25.46 -1.31
C PRO A 299 13.78 25.95 -2.57
N LEU A 300 14.81 26.78 -2.37
CA LEU A 300 15.52 27.41 -3.48
C LEU A 300 16.11 26.37 -4.45
N PRO A 301 16.12 26.67 -5.76
CA PRO A 301 16.69 25.78 -6.77
C PRO A 301 18.12 25.33 -6.46
N ARG A 302 18.38 24.03 -6.58
CA ARG A 302 19.72 23.44 -6.48
C ARG A 302 19.93 22.29 -7.46
N ALA A 303 21.18 22.07 -7.82
CA ALA A 303 21.68 20.83 -8.37
C ALA A 303 23.06 20.51 -7.78
N THR A 304 23.32 19.23 -7.53
CA THR A 304 24.59 18.76 -6.99
C THR A 304 25.13 17.67 -7.91
N VAL A 305 26.35 17.88 -8.42
CA VAL A 305 27.08 16.92 -9.25
C VAL A 305 28.12 16.23 -8.37
N VAL A 306 28.32 14.93 -8.58
CA VAL A 306 29.40 14.15 -7.98
C VAL A 306 30.18 13.46 -9.08
N VAL A 307 31.50 13.67 -9.09
CA VAL A 307 32.45 12.99 -9.97
C VAL A 307 33.15 11.88 -9.20
N THR A 308 33.41 10.76 -9.84
CA THR A 308 34.07 9.61 -9.23
C THR A 308 34.93 8.85 -10.24
N ARG A 309 35.88 8.08 -9.72
CA ARG A 309 36.55 6.99 -10.43
C ARG A 309 35.84 5.67 -10.07
N ASP A 310 36.51 4.56 -10.34
CA ASP A 310 36.11 3.22 -9.87
C ASP A 310 35.86 3.21 -8.34
N ARG A 311 34.63 2.87 -7.95
CA ARG A 311 34.20 2.68 -6.55
C ARG A 311 33.93 1.23 -6.23
N ASN A 312 33.64 0.40 -7.22
CA ASN A 312 33.24 -0.98 -7.01
C ASN A 312 34.44 -1.95 -7.06
N GLY A 313 35.61 -1.51 -7.52
CA GLY A 313 36.87 -2.24 -7.60
C GLY A 313 37.02 -3.16 -8.82
N ASP A 314 36.24 -2.95 -9.88
CA ASP A 314 36.29 -3.74 -11.12
C ASP A 314 37.28 -3.21 -12.18
N GLY A 315 37.98 -2.11 -11.87
CA GLY A 315 39.00 -1.50 -12.73
C GLY A 315 38.45 -0.53 -13.78
N ARG A 316 37.16 -0.22 -13.77
CA ARG A 316 36.52 0.74 -14.68
C ARG A 316 35.65 1.71 -13.88
N ALA A 317 35.52 2.94 -14.37
CA ALA A 317 34.51 3.89 -13.88
C ALA A 317 33.31 3.89 -14.84
N ASP A 318 32.25 3.18 -14.50
CA ASP A 318 31.03 3.04 -15.30
C ASP A 318 29.76 3.58 -14.59
N TRP A 319 28.59 3.28 -15.14
CA TRP A 319 27.30 3.74 -14.60
C TRP A 319 27.07 3.26 -13.15
N GLN A 320 27.62 2.11 -12.75
CA GLN A 320 27.49 1.58 -11.39
C GLN A 320 28.28 2.45 -10.41
N ASP A 321 29.48 2.90 -10.77
CA ASP A 321 30.27 3.79 -9.93
C ASP A 321 29.62 5.16 -9.79
N ALA A 322 29.09 5.71 -10.88
CA ALA A 322 28.30 6.94 -10.83
C ALA A 322 27.05 6.78 -9.96
N ALA A 323 26.36 5.64 -10.02
CA ALA A 323 25.20 5.37 -9.18
C ALA A 323 25.58 5.17 -7.70
N ILE A 324 26.69 4.51 -7.40
CA ILE A 324 27.23 4.42 -6.03
C ILE A 324 27.56 5.84 -5.53
N ALA A 325 28.20 6.68 -6.35
CA ALA A 325 28.49 8.07 -5.99
C ALA A 325 27.23 8.92 -5.79
N LEU A 326 26.17 8.69 -6.58
CA LEU A 326 24.90 9.41 -6.45
C LEU A 326 24.24 9.21 -5.09
N ARG A 327 24.45 8.04 -4.45
CA ARG A 327 23.96 7.77 -3.09
C ARG A 327 24.47 8.78 -2.06
N ASP A 328 25.65 9.38 -2.28
CA ASP A 328 26.27 10.36 -1.37
C ASP A 328 25.50 11.69 -1.32
N VAL A 329 24.71 12.00 -2.36
CA VAL A 329 24.08 13.33 -2.54
C VAL A 329 22.56 13.28 -2.69
N MET A 330 21.99 12.13 -3.06
CA MET A 330 20.54 11.96 -3.17
C MET A 330 19.85 11.95 -1.81
N THR A 331 18.55 12.26 -1.79
CA THR A 331 17.75 12.19 -0.55
C THR A 331 17.34 10.74 -0.28
N ALA A 332 17.70 10.20 0.87
CA ALA A 332 17.19 8.91 1.34
C ALA A 332 15.77 9.08 1.91
N PRO A 333 14.84 8.17 1.61
CA PRO A 333 13.52 8.15 2.25
C PRO A 333 13.64 7.97 3.77
N LEU A 334 12.73 8.61 4.51
CA LEU A 334 12.66 8.47 5.96
C LEU A 334 12.27 7.03 6.31
N GLY A 335 13.04 6.34 7.16
CA GLY A 335 12.85 4.92 7.50
C GLY A 335 13.64 3.92 6.65
N ALA A 336 14.31 4.38 5.59
CA ALA A 336 14.97 3.49 4.63
C ALA A 336 16.11 2.64 5.24
N ALA A 337 16.78 3.13 6.29
CA ALA A 337 17.85 2.41 6.97
C ALA A 337 17.42 1.08 7.62
N GLU A 338 16.12 0.93 7.91
CA GLU A 338 15.53 -0.22 8.60
C GLU A 338 14.59 -1.04 7.70
N GLN A 339 14.45 -0.69 6.41
CA GLN A 339 13.50 -1.33 5.50
C GLN A 339 13.75 -2.84 5.33
N HIS A 340 15.01 -3.27 5.42
CA HIS A 340 15.41 -4.68 5.36
C HIS A 340 14.95 -5.48 6.58
N LEU A 341 14.62 -4.83 7.69
CA LEU A 341 14.11 -5.52 8.88
C LEU A 341 12.65 -5.95 8.71
N ARG A 342 11.87 -5.26 7.87
CA ARG A 342 10.42 -5.50 7.64
C ARG A 342 10.19 -6.77 6.82
N VAL A 343 10.42 -7.93 7.42
CA VAL A 343 10.28 -9.23 6.76
C VAL A 343 8.82 -9.67 6.64
N VAL A 344 7.95 -9.19 7.52
CA VAL A 344 6.58 -9.69 7.64
C VAL A 344 5.56 -8.60 7.34
N PRO A 345 5.35 -8.21 6.07
CA PRO A 345 4.24 -7.34 5.68
C PRO A 345 2.91 -8.11 5.73
N HIS A 346 1.87 -7.53 6.33
CA HIS A 346 0.51 -8.08 6.40
C HIS A 346 -0.54 -6.98 6.56
N ILE A 347 -1.80 -7.27 6.22
CA ILE A 347 -2.91 -6.30 6.24
C ILE A 347 -4.07 -6.86 7.08
N PRO A 348 -4.21 -6.42 8.35
CA PRO A 348 -5.46 -6.54 9.10
C PRO A 348 -6.53 -5.66 8.45
N PHE A 349 -7.59 -6.29 7.95
CA PHE A 349 -8.59 -5.63 7.12
C PHE A 349 -9.95 -5.52 7.81
N ASN A 350 -10.44 -4.29 7.99
CA ASN A 350 -11.81 -4.02 8.47
C ASN A 350 -12.63 -3.34 7.38
N PHE A 351 -13.89 -3.74 7.24
CA PHE A 351 -14.78 -3.21 6.21
C PHE A 351 -16.25 -3.24 6.67
N ALA A 352 -17.04 -2.30 6.13
CA ALA A 352 -18.51 -2.36 6.15
C ALA A 352 -19.16 -2.57 7.52
N SER A 353 -18.65 -1.89 8.56
CA SER A 353 -19.14 -1.97 9.95
C SER A 353 -18.90 -3.32 10.64
N GLN A 354 -18.32 -4.30 9.96
CA GLN A 354 -18.23 -5.68 10.48
C GLN A 354 -17.26 -5.83 11.65
N ALA A 355 -16.23 -4.96 11.70
CA ALA A 355 -15.11 -5.05 12.64
C ALA A 355 -14.54 -6.48 12.69
N THR A 356 -14.17 -7.01 11.52
CA THR A 356 -13.64 -8.37 11.33
C THR A 356 -12.28 -8.57 11.98
N ASN A 357 -11.47 -7.50 12.07
CA ASN A 357 -10.17 -7.50 12.74
C ASN A 357 -10.09 -6.31 13.73
N PRO A 358 -10.79 -6.35 14.89
CA PRO A 358 -10.70 -5.30 15.90
C PRO A 358 -9.25 -5.09 16.36
N PHE A 359 -8.89 -3.86 16.76
CA PHE A 359 -7.48 -3.50 17.01
C PHE A 359 -6.80 -4.41 18.06
N LEU A 360 -7.52 -4.84 19.10
CA LEU A 360 -6.96 -5.73 20.13
C LEU A 360 -6.89 -7.21 19.70
N ALA A 361 -7.69 -7.64 18.72
CA ALA A 361 -7.50 -8.95 18.08
C ALA A 361 -6.27 -8.93 17.17
N THR A 362 -6.05 -7.81 16.45
CA THR A 362 -4.81 -7.59 15.70
C THR A 362 -3.58 -7.60 16.61
N LEU A 363 -3.66 -7.10 17.85
CA LEU A 363 -2.55 -7.17 18.80
C LEU A 363 -2.16 -8.62 19.11
N ASP A 364 -3.13 -9.51 19.27
CA ASP A 364 -2.84 -10.93 19.45
C ASP A 364 -2.25 -11.54 18.17
N ASN A 365 -2.75 -11.23 16.98
CA ASN A 365 -2.09 -11.68 15.75
C ASN A 365 -0.64 -11.18 15.61
N VAL A 366 -0.34 -9.94 16.02
CA VAL A 366 1.02 -9.40 16.08
C VAL A 366 1.92 -10.24 17.01
N LYS A 367 1.41 -10.67 18.16
CA LYS A 367 2.13 -11.57 19.08
C LYS A 367 2.34 -12.96 18.47
N ARG A 368 1.29 -13.49 17.82
CA ARG A 368 1.32 -14.80 17.15
C ARG A 368 2.38 -14.83 16.05
N ILE A 369 2.44 -13.80 15.22
CA ILE A 369 3.46 -13.64 14.17
C ILE A 369 4.85 -13.54 14.78
N ALA A 370 5.01 -12.74 15.85
CA ALA A 370 6.29 -12.60 16.52
C ALA A 370 6.78 -13.94 17.10
N LEU A 371 5.89 -14.76 17.68
CA LEU A 371 6.23 -16.11 18.12
C LEU A 371 6.63 -17.01 16.93
N ALA A 372 5.83 -17.04 15.87
CA ALA A 372 6.06 -17.84 14.68
C ALA A 372 7.38 -17.53 13.95
N THR A 373 7.87 -16.31 14.09
CA THR A 373 9.06 -15.82 13.38
C THR A 373 10.25 -15.57 14.30
N ASP A 374 10.12 -15.86 15.59
CA ASP A 374 11.09 -15.46 16.61
C ASP A 374 11.37 -13.94 16.62
N GLY A 375 10.35 -13.13 16.37
CA GLY A 375 10.43 -11.67 16.43
C GLY A 375 11.06 -11.01 15.21
N LEU A 376 10.92 -11.57 14.00
CA LEU A 376 11.21 -10.82 12.78
C LEU A 376 10.30 -9.57 12.73
N ARG A 377 10.83 -8.45 12.20
CA ARG A 377 10.07 -7.20 12.23
C ARG A 377 8.90 -7.25 11.25
N GLN A 378 7.75 -6.81 11.72
CA GLN A 378 6.48 -6.81 10.98
C GLN A 378 6.23 -5.43 10.37
N PHE A 379 5.51 -5.42 9.26
CA PHE A 379 4.89 -4.21 8.69
C PHE A 379 3.38 -4.43 8.69
N THR A 380 2.71 -3.91 9.72
CA THR A 380 1.29 -4.10 9.98
C THR A 380 0.51 -2.92 9.41
N LEU A 381 -0.10 -3.10 8.24
CA LEU A 381 -0.87 -2.07 7.55
C LEU A 381 -2.36 -2.16 7.92
N LEU A 382 -2.82 -1.27 8.79
CA LEU A 382 -4.20 -1.18 9.25
C LEU A 382 -5.10 -0.58 8.17
N LYS A 383 -5.71 -1.44 7.36
CA LYS A 383 -6.65 -1.03 6.30
C LYS A 383 -8.08 -1.09 6.86
N GLY A 384 -8.70 0.09 6.97
CA GLY A 384 -10.01 0.29 7.60
C GLY A 384 -9.99 0.71 9.07
N TYR A 385 -8.97 1.48 9.47
CA TYR A 385 -8.87 2.04 10.82
C TYR A 385 -9.83 3.22 11.09
N GLN A 386 -10.45 3.78 10.05
CA GLN A 386 -11.38 4.91 10.12
C GLN A 386 -12.84 4.46 10.05
N SER A 387 -13.74 5.21 10.68
CA SER A 387 -15.20 5.08 10.57
C SER A 387 -15.68 3.62 10.47
N GLU A 388 -16.40 3.23 9.43
CA GLU A 388 -16.96 1.89 9.28
C GLU A 388 -15.98 0.86 8.68
N GLY A 389 -14.74 1.25 8.38
CA GLY A 389 -13.74 0.40 7.77
C GLY A 389 -13.03 1.07 6.59
N HIS A 390 -12.45 0.24 5.72
CA HIS A 390 -11.78 0.72 4.51
C HIS A 390 -12.79 1.45 3.61
N ASP A 391 -12.33 2.53 2.96
CA ASP A 391 -13.11 3.28 1.99
C ASP A 391 -14.47 3.80 2.52
N SER A 392 -14.47 4.30 3.75
CA SER A 392 -15.67 4.87 4.40
C SER A 392 -15.57 6.39 4.63
N ALA A 393 -14.49 6.91 5.22
CA ALA A 393 -14.43 8.31 5.68
C ALA A 393 -13.16 9.07 5.26
N HIS A 394 -12.60 8.77 4.08
CA HIS A 394 -11.52 9.58 3.52
C HIS A 394 -11.99 11.04 3.28
N PRO A 395 -11.19 12.08 3.55
CA PRO A 395 -9.82 12.08 4.06
C PRO A 395 -9.70 12.45 5.56
N ASP A 396 -10.61 11.99 6.43
CA ASP A 396 -10.56 12.25 7.88
C ASP A 396 -9.47 11.40 8.57
N TYR A 397 -8.19 11.69 8.28
CA TYR A 397 -7.08 10.86 8.75
C TYR A 397 -7.05 10.75 10.29
N GLY A 398 -7.23 11.87 10.99
CA GLY A 398 -7.47 11.90 12.44
C GLY A 398 -8.92 12.28 12.74
N GLY A 399 -9.37 12.02 13.98
CA GLY A 399 -10.68 12.43 14.46
C GLY A 399 -11.86 11.54 14.08
N HIS A 400 -11.72 10.58 13.15
CA HIS A 400 -12.82 9.73 12.68
C HIS A 400 -12.43 8.24 12.68
N TYR A 401 -12.06 7.72 13.84
CA TYR A 401 -11.59 6.33 14.03
C TYR A 401 -12.71 5.31 14.03
N ASN A 402 -12.38 4.06 13.68
CA ASN A 402 -13.32 2.95 13.68
C ASN A 402 -13.72 2.54 15.09
N THR A 403 -14.84 3.08 15.56
CA THR A 403 -15.38 2.85 16.91
C THR A 403 -15.82 1.40 17.11
N ARG A 404 -16.36 0.75 16.07
CA ARG A 404 -16.74 -0.67 16.09
C ARG A 404 -15.54 -1.59 16.23
N ALA A 405 -14.35 -1.21 15.76
CA ALA A 405 -13.08 -1.91 15.96
C ALA A 405 -12.37 -1.56 17.29
N GLY A 406 -12.92 -0.63 18.09
CA GLY A 406 -12.40 -0.20 19.40
C GLY A 406 -11.99 1.28 19.49
N GLY A 407 -12.06 2.01 18.37
CA GLY A 407 -11.77 3.45 18.30
C GLY A 407 -10.31 3.79 18.63
N LEU A 408 -10.06 5.07 18.93
CA LEU A 408 -8.71 5.58 19.19
C LEU A 408 -8.04 4.91 20.41
N THR A 409 -8.82 4.54 21.43
CA THR A 409 -8.27 3.93 22.66
C THR A 409 -7.62 2.59 22.37
N ASP A 410 -8.32 1.72 21.65
CA ASP A 410 -7.82 0.38 21.33
C ASP A 410 -6.75 0.44 20.23
N LEU A 411 -6.87 1.37 19.27
CA LEU A 411 -5.81 1.66 18.31
C LEU A 411 -4.51 2.03 19.03
N ASN A 412 -4.56 2.99 19.97
CA ASN A 412 -3.37 3.40 20.73
C ASN A 412 -2.84 2.29 21.64
N THR A 413 -3.70 1.39 22.11
CA THR A 413 -3.28 0.21 22.87
C THR A 413 -2.53 -0.78 21.97
N LEU A 414 -3.07 -1.10 20.79
CA LEU A 414 -2.41 -1.90 19.76
C LEU A 414 -1.03 -1.33 19.42
N LEU A 415 -0.95 -0.05 19.09
CA LEU A 415 0.30 0.62 18.71
C LEU A 415 1.36 0.52 19.84
N ARG A 416 0.98 0.85 21.07
CA ARG A 416 1.88 0.89 22.22
C ARG A 416 2.36 -0.51 22.67
N ALA A 417 1.48 -1.49 22.65
CA ALA A 417 1.79 -2.86 23.06
C ALA A 417 2.48 -3.63 21.93
N GLY A 418 1.97 -3.52 20.70
CA GLY A 418 2.45 -4.23 19.52
C GLY A 418 3.88 -3.90 19.13
N LYS A 419 4.34 -2.65 19.34
CA LYS A 419 5.76 -2.29 19.09
C LYS A 419 6.76 -3.13 19.88
N LYS A 420 6.37 -3.64 21.06
CA LYS A 420 7.21 -4.51 21.90
C LYS A 420 7.39 -5.90 21.28
N TRP A 421 6.55 -6.25 20.32
CA TRP A 421 6.58 -7.47 19.53
C TRP A 421 7.16 -7.24 18.13
N ASN A 422 7.96 -6.16 17.98
CA ASN A 422 8.69 -5.79 16.77
C ASN A 422 7.75 -5.56 15.56
N SER A 423 6.63 -4.86 15.78
CA SER A 423 5.73 -4.44 14.69
C SER A 423 5.88 -2.94 14.42
N ASP A 424 6.11 -2.61 13.13
CA ASP A 424 5.95 -1.26 12.60
C ASP A 424 4.51 -1.11 12.09
N PHE A 425 3.83 -0.05 12.53
CA PHE A 425 2.45 0.20 12.14
C PHE A 425 2.35 1.24 11.02
N ALA A 426 1.45 0.94 10.09
CA ALA A 426 0.98 1.84 9.05
C ALA A 426 -0.54 1.93 9.06
N VAL A 427 -1.08 3.08 8.63
CA VAL A 427 -2.52 3.24 8.35
C VAL A 427 -2.74 3.53 6.88
N HIS A 428 -3.81 2.98 6.33
CA HIS A 428 -4.26 3.27 4.97
C HIS A 428 -5.05 4.60 4.93
N VAL A 429 -4.63 5.53 4.08
CA VAL A 429 -5.25 6.84 3.88
C VAL A 429 -5.42 7.11 2.39
N ASN A 430 -6.31 8.02 2.01
CA ASN A 430 -6.54 8.41 0.62
C ASN A 430 -6.57 9.94 0.50
N THR A 431 -5.76 10.48 -0.43
CA THR A 431 -5.67 11.93 -0.71
C THR A 431 -6.30 12.29 -2.06
N THR A 432 -6.97 11.34 -2.70
CA THR A 432 -7.46 11.41 -4.07
C THR A 432 -8.97 11.59 -4.11
N GLU A 433 -9.72 10.94 -3.22
CA GLU A 433 -11.18 10.98 -3.18
C GLU A 433 -11.72 11.10 -1.76
N SER A 434 -12.96 11.58 -1.64
CA SER A 434 -13.66 11.74 -0.36
C SER A 434 -15.10 11.29 -0.47
N TYR A 435 -15.63 10.74 0.63
CA TYR A 435 -17.01 10.29 0.76
C TYR A 435 -17.87 11.33 1.49
N PRO A 436 -19.16 11.49 1.14
CA PRO A 436 -20.07 12.44 1.79
C PRO A 436 -20.10 12.39 3.32
N VAL A 437 -19.88 11.20 3.91
CA VAL A 437 -19.89 11.00 5.37
C VAL A 437 -18.68 11.61 6.09
N ALA A 438 -17.57 11.87 5.40
CA ALA A 438 -16.37 12.44 6.01
C ALA A 438 -16.64 13.85 6.55
N HIS A 439 -16.16 14.16 7.75
CA HIS A 439 -16.26 15.47 8.38
C HIS A 439 -15.58 16.57 7.54
N ALA A 440 -14.51 16.25 6.83
CA ALA A 440 -13.85 17.18 5.92
C ALA A 440 -14.61 17.39 4.59
N PHE A 441 -15.61 16.57 4.28
CA PHE A 441 -16.33 16.62 3.01
C PHE A 441 -17.02 17.97 2.83
N SER A 442 -16.78 18.62 1.69
CA SER A 442 -17.44 19.85 1.28
C SER A 442 -17.29 20.06 -0.21
N GLU A 443 -18.18 20.85 -0.82
CA GLU A 443 -18.05 21.23 -2.24
C GLU A 443 -16.83 22.11 -2.53
N THR A 444 -16.12 22.56 -1.49
CA THR A 444 -14.83 23.26 -1.64
C THR A 444 -13.66 22.28 -1.65
N LEU A 445 -13.79 21.12 -0.99
CA LEU A 445 -12.78 20.07 -1.00
C LEU A 445 -12.86 19.23 -2.28
N VAL A 446 -14.07 18.93 -2.75
CA VAL A 446 -14.30 18.00 -3.86
C VAL A 446 -14.94 18.66 -5.09
N ASP A 447 -14.66 18.10 -6.27
CA ASP A 447 -15.49 18.29 -7.45
C ASP A 447 -16.67 17.31 -7.41
N ARG A 448 -17.87 17.82 -7.12
CA ARG A 448 -19.12 17.02 -7.07
C ARG A 448 -19.53 16.42 -8.42
N HIS A 449 -18.95 16.89 -9.52
CA HIS A 449 -19.21 16.38 -10.87
C HIS A 449 -18.20 15.31 -11.30
N ASP A 450 -17.11 15.14 -10.56
CA ASP A 450 -16.09 14.13 -10.80
C ASP A 450 -16.23 12.97 -9.80
N ARG A 451 -17.14 12.04 -10.14
CA ARG A 451 -17.39 10.80 -9.39
C ARG A 451 -16.16 9.87 -9.49
N GLN A 452 -15.73 9.38 -8.33
CA GLN A 452 -14.61 8.44 -8.21
C GLN A 452 -15.11 7.04 -7.83
N TRP A 453 -14.42 6.32 -6.94
CA TRP A 453 -14.78 4.96 -6.55
C TRP A 453 -16.19 4.87 -5.95
N ASP A 454 -16.93 3.84 -6.35
CA ASP A 454 -18.30 3.55 -5.92
C ASP A 454 -18.36 2.12 -5.35
N TRP A 455 -18.51 2.02 -4.02
CA TRP A 455 -18.66 0.74 -3.32
C TRP A 455 -19.71 0.78 -2.21
N LEU A 456 -19.33 1.19 -0.99
CA LEU A 456 -20.26 1.45 0.12
C LEU A 456 -21.06 2.73 -0.17
N ASP A 457 -20.35 3.74 -0.65
CA ASP A 457 -20.84 5.05 -1.03
C ASP A 457 -20.12 5.53 -2.30
N GLN A 458 -20.74 6.49 -3.00
CA GLN A 458 -20.08 7.20 -4.10
C GLN A 458 -19.11 8.24 -3.54
N SER A 459 -17.82 8.12 -3.86
CA SER A 459 -16.83 9.15 -3.58
C SER A 459 -16.69 10.19 -4.70
N TYR A 460 -16.07 11.31 -4.38
CA TYR A 460 -15.83 12.42 -5.30
C TYR A 460 -14.37 12.86 -5.25
N ARG A 461 -13.88 13.39 -6.38
CA ARG A 461 -12.49 13.80 -6.55
C ARG A 461 -12.14 14.96 -5.62
N ILE A 462 -11.13 14.80 -4.77
CA ILE A 462 -10.51 15.91 -4.02
C ILE A 462 -9.78 16.83 -4.99
N ASP A 463 -9.81 18.15 -4.78
CA ASP A 463 -8.87 19.10 -5.39
C ASP A 463 -7.56 19.12 -4.57
N PRO A 464 -6.53 18.37 -4.96
CA PRO A 464 -5.31 18.22 -4.17
C PRO A 464 -4.52 19.53 -4.09
N ARG A 465 -4.59 20.37 -5.14
CA ARG A 465 -3.83 21.62 -5.17
C ARG A 465 -4.41 22.61 -4.19
N ARG A 466 -5.74 22.81 -4.21
CA ARG A 466 -6.41 23.68 -3.25
C ARG A 466 -6.21 23.19 -1.82
N ASP A 467 -6.35 21.89 -1.57
CA ASP A 467 -6.21 21.27 -0.25
C ASP A 467 -4.79 21.39 0.33
N LEU A 468 -3.75 21.38 -0.53
CA LEU A 468 -2.37 21.66 -0.14
C LEU A 468 -2.10 23.16 0.08
N LEU A 469 -2.63 24.03 -0.78
CA LEU A 469 -2.45 25.49 -0.69
C LEU A 469 -3.14 26.09 0.55
N SER A 470 -4.31 25.57 0.94
CA SER A 470 -4.99 25.97 2.19
C SER A 470 -4.32 25.39 3.44
N GLY A 471 -3.45 24.39 3.27
CA GLY A 471 -2.82 23.64 4.35
C GLY A 471 -3.76 22.67 5.08
N ASP A 472 -4.97 22.44 4.57
CA ASP A 472 -5.98 21.59 5.20
C ASP A 472 -5.49 20.12 5.25
N ALA A 473 -4.96 19.61 4.13
CA ALA A 473 -4.36 18.28 4.06
C ALA A 473 -3.27 18.07 5.13
N VAL A 474 -2.37 19.05 5.24
CA VAL A 474 -1.24 19.03 6.18
C VAL A 474 -1.74 19.03 7.63
N ARG A 475 -2.81 19.77 7.93
CA ARG A 475 -3.42 19.79 9.27
C ARG A 475 -4.09 18.47 9.62
N ARG A 476 -4.81 17.84 8.70
CA ARG A 476 -5.44 16.52 8.93
C ARG A 476 -4.39 15.45 9.26
N PHE A 477 -3.24 15.45 8.57
CA PHE A 477 -2.13 14.53 8.90
C PHE A 477 -1.45 14.84 10.24
N ARG A 478 -1.34 16.13 10.58
CA ARG A 478 -0.80 16.54 11.88
C ARG A 478 -1.73 16.13 13.02
N GLN A 479 -3.04 16.22 12.81
CA GLN A 479 -4.05 15.76 13.76
C GLN A 479 -3.92 14.26 14.03
N LEU A 480 -3.87 13.43 12.98
CA LEU A 480 -3.62 11.99 13.12
C LEU A 480 -2.39 11.73 14.00
N ARG A 481 -1.26 12.39 13.70
CA ARG A 481 -0.02 12.18 14.46
C ARG A 481 -0.14 12.56 15.93
N ALA A 482 -0.87 13.64 16.22
CA ALA A 482 -1.07 14.14 17.58
C ALA A 482 -1.99 13.24 18.42
N GLU A 483 -2.96 12.59 17.79
CA GLU A 483 -3.95 11.75 18.46
C GLU A 483 -3.47 10.31 18.68
N THR A 484 -2.62 9.78 17.78
CA THR A 484 -2.13 8.40 17.85
C THR A 484 -0.83 8.22 18.65
N ASP A 485 -0.59 7.02 19.18
CA ASP A 485 0.69 6.67 19.80
C ASP A 485 1.85 6.82 18.79
N PRO A 486 3.03 7.31 19.19
CA PRO A 486 4.17 7.52 18.28
C PRO A 486 4.69 6.26 17.57
N ALA A 487 4.24 5.06 17.97
CA ALA A 487 4.52 3.83 17.25
C ALA A 487 3.82 3.75 15.88
N LEU A 488 2.80 4.57 15.61
CA LEU A 488 2.31 4.79 14.25
C LEU A 488 3.29 5.71 13.52
N THR A 489 4.09 5.14 12.63
CA THR A 489 5.19 5.87 11.97
C THR A 489 4.99 6.03 10.47
N THR A 490 4.11 5.23 9.86
CA THR A 490 4.01 5.10 8.40
C THR A 490 2.60 5.38 7.91
N LEU A 491 2.51 6.07 6.76
CA LEU A 491 1.27 6.29 6.02
C LEU A 491 1.31 5.44 4.75
N TYR A 492 0.28 4.63 4.51
CA TYR A 492 0.04 4.02 3.21
C TYR A 492 -0.97 4.88 2.45
N ILE A 493 -0.50 5.59 1.42
CA ILE A 493 -1.34 6.49 0.63
C ILE A 493 -1.86 5.71 -0.58
N ASP A 494 -3.16 5.42 -0.55
CA ASP A 494 -3.85 4.65 -1.59
C ASP A 494 -4.27 5.53 -2.77
N VAL A 495 -4.35 4.94 -3.96
CA VAL A 495 -4.86 5.59 -5.19
C VAL A 495 -4.18 6.94 -5.47
N PHE A 496 -2.89 7.07 -5.16
CA PHE A 496 -2.18 8.33 -5.34
C PHE A 496 -1.90 8.61 -6.82
N ARG A 497 -2.59 9.61 -7.39
CA ARG A 497 -2.52 9.97 -8.83
C ARG A 497 -1.75 11.25 -9.13
N GLU A 498 -1.27 11.94 -8.10
CA GLU A 498 -0.59 13.23 -8.28
C GLU A 498 0.87 13.07 -8.70
N SER A 499 1.37 14.08 -9.39
CA SER A 499 2.78 14.29 -9.70
C SER A 499 3.11 15.78 -9.56
N GLY A 500 4.30 16.21 -9.97
CA GLY A 500 4.60 17.64 -9.94
C GLY A 500 4.77 18.19 -8.54
N TRP A 501 4.43 19.47 -8.42
CA TRP A 501 4.42 20.19 -7.15
C TRP A 501 3.46 19.58 -6.13
N ASN A 502 2.29 19.08 -6.53
CA ASN A 502 1.32 18.47 -5.60
C ASN A 502 1.97 17.31 -4.82
N SER A 503 2.65 16.41 -5.55
CA SER A 503 3.34 15.26 -4.96
C SER A 503 4.53 15.65 -4.10
N ASP A 504 5.42 16.52 -4.60
CA ASP A 504 6.62 16.90 -3.85
C ASP A 504 6.29 17.78 -2.62
N ARG A 505 5.26 18.64 -2.69
CA ARG A 505 4.78 19.42 -1.54
C ARG A 505 4.20 18.52 -0.45
N LEU A 506 3.36 17.56 -0.82
CA LEU A 506 2.83 16.59 0.13
C LEU A 506 3.96 15.79 0.79
N GLN A 507 4.87 15.24 -0.01
CA GLN A 507 6.01 14.46 0.50
C GLN A 507 6.88 15.27 1.47
N ARG A 508 7.19 16.54 1.16
CA ARG A 508 7.93 17.41 2.09
C ARG A 508 7.15 17.64 3.38
N ALA A 509 5.87 18.04 3.28
CA ALA A 509 5.05 18.33 4.45
C ALA A 509 4.88 17.10 5.38
N LEU A 510 4.78 15.90 4.80
CA LEU A 510 4.73 14.65 5.56
C LEU A 510 6.08 14.31 6.21
N ARG A 511 7.19 14.50 5.48
CA ARG A 511 8.54 14.32 6.01
C ARG A 511 8.86 15.26 7.16
N ASP A 512 8.43 16.52 7.07
CA ASP A 512 8.61 17.52 8.14
C ASP A 512 7.81 17.15 9.40
N GLN A 513 6.72 16.41 9.24
CA GLN A 513 5.98 15.82 10.36
C GLN A 513 6.63 14.51 10.87
N GLY A 514 7.62 13.97 10.18
CA GLY A 514 8.31 12.72 10.51
C GLY A 514 7.58 11.46 10.06
N TRP A 515 6.68 11.56 9.07
CA TRP A 515 5.98 10.41 8.50
C TRP A 515 6.88 9.64 7.53
N GLN A 516 6.87 8.33 7.64
CA GLN A 516 7.34 7.42 6.60
C GLN A 516 6.20 7.17 5.61
N ILE A 517 6.54 6.87 4.35
CA ILE A 517 5.55 6.75 3.27
C ILE A 517 5.63 5.36 2.65
N ALA A 518 4.46 4.77 2.47
CA ALA A 518 4.18 3.65 1.59
C ALA A 518 3.05 4.06 0.64
N THR A 519 2.89 3.37 -0.48
CA THR A 519 1.92 3.76 -1.52
C THR A 519 1.35 2.54 -2.23
N GLU A 520 0.28 2.74 -2.97
CA GLU A 520 -0.30 1.68 -3.82
C GLU A 520 0.64 1.28 -4.96
N TRP A 521 1.07 2.25 -5.77
CA TRP A 521 1.78 2.02 -7.04
C TRP A 521 3.27 2.30 -6.97
N GLY A 522 4.08 1.55 -7.72
CA GLY A 522 5.54 1.75 -7.76
C GLY A 522 6.00 3.15 -8.17
N HIS A 523 5.18 3.91 -8.90
CA HIS A 523 5.50 5.28 -9.33
C HIS A 523 5.07 6.36 -8.32
N GLY A 524 4.17 6.04 -7.39
CA GLY A 524 3.61 6.99 -6.44
C GLY A 524 4.66 7.48 -5.45
N LEU A 525 4.74 8.79 -5.23
CA LEU A 525 5.56 9.41 -4.17
C LEU A 525 7.02 8.91 -4.20
N GLU A 526 7.58 8.72 -5.40
CA GLU A 526 8.81 7.94 -5.63
C GLU A 526 9.98 8.30 -4.72
N ARG A 527 10.19 9.60 -4.42
CA ARG A 527 11.31 10.07 -3.59
C ARG A 527 11.20 9.64 -2.12
N SER A 528 9.99 9.36 -1.63
CA SER A 528 9.74 9.11 -0.21
C SER A 528 9.14 7.73 0.07
N SER A 529 8.57 7.05 -0.92
CA SER A 529 7.96 5.74 -0.72
C SER A 529 9.00 4.67 -0.40
N LEU A 530 8.76 3.92 0.68
CA LEU A 530 9.54 2.76 1.13
C LEU A 530 8.97 1.45 0.58
N TRP A 531 7.69 1.40 0.26
CA TRP A 531 6.97 0.18 -0.07
C TRP A 531 5.81 0.48 -1.01
N ALA A 532 5.66 -0.33 -2.07
CA ALA A 532 4.54 -0.23 -3.00
C ALA A 532 3.72 -1.51 -3.00
N HIS A 533 2.41 -1.40 -2.78
CA HIS A 533 1.52 -2.56 -2.69
C HIS A 533 1.59 -3.47 -3.91
N TRP A 534 1.42 -2.90 -5.09
CA TRP A 534 1.42 -3.63 -6.36
C TRP A 534 2.78 -4.22 -6.75
N ALA A 535 3.86 -3.79 -6.09
CA ALA A 535 5.17 -4.42 -6.23
C ALA A 535 5.33 -5.66 -5.33
N ASN A 536 4.60 -5.71 -4.22
CA ASN A 536 4.75 -6.74 -3.19
C ASN A 536 3.62 -7.78 -3.21
N GLU A 537 2.46 -7.47 -3.77
CA GLU A 537 1.37 -8.43 -4.01
C GLU A 537 1.36 -8.83 -5.50
N THR A 538 2.24 -9.75 -5.88
CA THR A 538 2.49 -10.10 -7.29
C THR A 538 1.34 -10.83 -7.97
N ASP A 539 0.34 -11.30 -7.22
CA ASP A 539 -0.91 -11.85 -7.72
C ASP A 539 -2.02 -10.80 -7.88
N TYR A 540 -1.76 -9.53 -7.53
CA TYR A 540 -2.72 -8.43 -7.61
C TYR A 540 -2.46 -7.47 -8.77
N GLY A 541 -3.41 -7.41 -9.72
CA GLY A 541 -3.31 -6.56 -10.91
C GLY A 541 -2.40 -7.09 -12.02
N PRO A 542 -2.34 -6.44 -13.20
CA PRO A 542 -1.55 -6.89 -14.34
C PRO A 542 -0.04 -6.63 -14.22
N ASP A 543 0.76 -7.44 -14.95
CA ASP A 543 2.21 -7.28 -15.09
C ASP A 543 2.66 -5.95 -15.73
N THR A 544 1.74 -5.22 -16.34
CA THR A 544 1.96 -3.88 -16.91
C THR A 544 2.01 -2.77 -15.86
N SER A 545 1.65 -3.06 -14.60
CA SER A 545 1.55 -2.06 -13.52
C SER A 545 2.06 -2.59 -12.17
N ARG A 546 3.23 -3.26 -12.18
CA ARG A 546 3.89 -3.84 -10.99
C ARG A 546 4.76 -2.78 -10.29
N GLY A 547 5.94 -3.18 -9.82
CA GLY A 547 6.98 -2.28 -9.33
C GLY A 547 7.88 -1.70 -10.43
N ILE A 548 8.80 -0.83 -10.03
CA ILE A 548 9.76 -0.16 -10.90
C ILE A 548 10.72 -1.18 -11.53
N ASN A 549 10.79 -1.15 -12.85
CA ASN A 549 11.64 -1.98 -13.70
C ASN A 549 12.80 -1.13 -14.28
N SER A 550 13.81 -0.90 -13.45
CA SER A 550 15.07 -0.23 -13.81
C SER A 550 16.20 -0.79 -12.95
N ARG A 551 17.32 -1.18 -13.57
CA ARG A 551 18.55 -1.59 -12.87
C ARG A 551 19.22 -0.39 -12.22
N LEU A 552 19.22 0.77 -12.86
CA LEU A 552 19.78 1.99 -12.27
C LEU A 552 19.04 2.37 -10.98
N ILE A 553 17.71 2.45 -11.03
CA ILE A 553 16.89 2.81 -9.85
C ILE A 553 16.99 1.71 -8.77
N ARG A 554 16.95 0.44 -9.16
CA ARG A 554 17.11 -0.65 -8.19
C ARG A 554 18.51 -0.67 -7.57
N LEU A 555 19.58 -0.39 -8.31
CA LEU A 555 20.91 -0.27 -7.73
C LEU A 555 20.96 0.88 -6.71
N LEU A 556 20.39 2.05 -7.03
CA LEU A 556 20.34 3.20 -6.11
C LEU A 556 19.57 2.89 -4.82
N HIS A 557 18.43 2.21 -4.93
CA HIS A 557 17.45 2.10 -3.86
C HIS A 557 17.17 0.67 -3.37
N HIS A 558 17.95 -0.34 -3.77
CA HIS A 558 17.75 -1.75 -3.38
C HIS A 558 17.55 -1.87 -1.86
N HIS A 559 18.48 -1.31 -1.10
CA HIS A 559 18.50 -1.31 0.36
C HIS A 559 17.51 -0.33 1.02
N HIS A 560 16.88 0.54 0.22
CA HIS A 560 16.00 1.58 0.72
C HIS A 560 14.51 1.21 0.66
N LYS A 561 14.10 0.39 -0.33
CA LYS A 561 12.69 0.30 -0.73
C LYS A 561 12.28 -1.09 -1.23
N ASP A 562 11.01 -1.45 -1.05
CA ASP A 562 10.33 -2.57 -1.72
C ASP A 562 9.32 -2.01 -2.73
N VAL A 563 9.82 -1.48 -3.84
CA VAL A 563 8.99 -0.87 -4.90
C VAL A 563 9.28 -1.43 -6.28
N PHE A 564 10.08 -2.49 -6.37
CA PHE A 564 10.68 -2.98 -7.61
C PHE A 564 9.87 -4.11 -8.25
N ALA A 565 9.99 -4.25 -9.57
CA ALA A 565 9.38 -5.36 -10.29
C ALA A 565 10.00 -6.71 -9.85
N ASP A 566 9.14 -7.73 -9.69
CA ASP A 566 9.56 -9.11 -9.43
C ASP A 566 10.12 -9.76 -10.71
N LYS A 567 11.31 -9.33 -11.14
CA LYS A 567 11.96 -9.73 -12.41
C LYS A 567 13.39 -10.29 -12.23
N TRP A 568 14.06 -9.95 -11.13
CA TRP A 568 15.47 -10.28 -10.93
C TRP A 568 15.63 -11.40 -9.88
N PRO A 569 15.68 -12.67 -10.30
CA PRO A 569 15.61 -13.83 -9.39
C PRO A 569 16.77 -13.90 -8.39
N LEU A 570 17.97 -13.41 -8.77
CA LEU A 570 19.11 -13.35 -7.85
C LEU A 570 18.80 -12.55 -6.59
N LEU A 571 18.15 -11.39 -6.72
CA LEU A 571 17.82 -10.52 -5.59
C LEU A 571 16.60 -11.01 -4.80
N GLY A 572 15.70 -11.75 -5.46
CA GLY A 572 14.38 -12.07 -4.91
C GLY A 572 13.50 -10.83 -4.74
N THR A 573 12.29 -11.06 -4.22
CA THR A 573 11.30 -10.02 -3.94
C THR A 573 10.54 -10.42 -2.68
N ALA A 574 10.57 -9.56 -1.65
CA ALA A 574 9.71 -9.75 -0.50
C ALA A 574 8.26 -9.48 -0.92
N LYS A 575 7.33 -10.32 -0.44
CA LYS A 575 5.93 -10.30 -0.86
C LYS A 575 5.01 -10.04 0.33
N LEU A 576 3.86 -9.44 0.04
CA LEU A 576 2.78 -9.31 1.00
C LEU A 576 2.23 -10.70 1.33
N GLY A 577 2.42 -11.12 2.58
CA GLY A 577 1.76 -12.29 3.11
C GLY A 577 0.62 -11.81 4.02
N THR A 578 -0.62 -12.07 3.66
CA THR A 578 -1.75 -11.74 4.55
C THR A 578 -2.65 -12.94 4.75
N PHE A 579 -3.27 -12.98 5.92
CA PHE A 579 -4.22 -13.99 6.35
C PHE A 579 -5.36 -13.34 7.15
N GLU A 580 -5.43 -12.01 7.19
CA GLU A 580 -6.35 -11.23 8.03
C GLU A 580 -7.42 -10.51 7.18
N GLY A 581 -7.85 -11.15 6.09
CA GLY A 581 -9.07 -10.79 5.36
C GLY A 581 -8.88 -9.95 4.09
N TRP A 582 -7.71 -9.33 3.88
CA TRP A 582 -7.44 -8.60 2.62
C TRP A 582 -7.60 -9.51 1.40
N GLN A 583 -8.44 -9.11 0.44
CA GLN A 583 -8.84 -9.92 -0.73
C GLN A 583 -9.39 -11.31 -0.38
N GLY A 584 -9.96 -11.48 0.81
CA GLY A 584 -10.40 -12.80 1.28
C GLY A 584 -9.26 -13.78 1.58
N LYS A 585 -8.01 -13.31 1.73
CA LYS A 585 -6.90 -14.17 2.13
C LYS A 585 -6.95 -14.39 3.65
N THR A 586 -7.25 -15.61 4.08
CA THR A 586 -7.48 -15.98 5.49
C THR A 586 -6.61 -17.13 6.01
N ASP A 587 -5.96 -17.86 5.10
CA ASP A 587 -5.17 -19.05 5.42
C ASP A 587 -3.77 -18.70 5.96
N TRP A 588 -3.47 -19.18 7.17
CA TRP A 588 -2.18 -19.01 7.83
C TRP A 588 -1.02 -19.72 7.10
N ALA A 589 -1.26 -20.88 6.48
CA ALA A 589 -0.18 -21.71 5.97
C ALA A 589 0.54 -21.09 4.74
N PRO A 590 -0.16 -20.57 3.71
CA PRO A 590 0.46 -19.83 2.62
C PRO A 590 1.21 -18.58 3.11
N PHE A 591 0.60 -17.82 4.03
CA PHE A 591 1.23 -16.66 4.67
C PHE A 591 2.57 -17.04 5.30
N HIS A 592 2.56 -18.02 6.21
CA HIS A 592 3.74 -18.43 6.96
C HIS A 592 4.84 -18.99 6.04
N ARG A 593 4.48 -19.82 5.05
CA ARG A 593 5.44 -20.39 4.09
C ARG A 593 6.16 -19.30 3.31
N LEU A 594 5.43 -18.30 2.82
CA LEU A 594 5.96 -17.20 2.02
C LEU A 594 7.07 -16.42 2.76
N LEU A 595 6.96 -16.25 4.09
CA LEU A 595 7.97 -15.57 4.89
C LEU A 595 9.35 -16.23 4.78
N TRP A 596 9.37 -17.56 4.77
CA TRP A 596 10.60 -18.36 4.78
C TRP A 596 11.13 -18.64 3.38
N THR A 597 10.27 -18.73 2.37
CA THR A 597 10.68 -19.02 0.99
C THR A 597 11.10 -17.76 0.22
N GLU A 598 10.43 -16.64 0.44
CA GLU A 598 10.61 -15.41 -0.34
C GLU A 598 11.20 -14.27 0.49
N ASN A 599 10.54 -13.92 1.60
CA ASN A 599 10.81 -12.65 2.28
C ASN A 599 12.16 -12.65 2.99
N LEU A 600 12.43 -13.64 3.85
CA LEU A 600 13.65 -13.64 4.65
C LEU A 600 14.93 -13.63 3.78
N PRO A 601 15.06 -14.46 2.72
CA PRO A 601 16.22 -14.38 1.82
C PRO A 601 16.31 -13.06 1.03
N ALA A 602 15.20 -12.50 0.57
CA ALA A 602 15.21 -11.21 -0.14
C ALA A 602 15.65 -10.07 0.79
N LYS A 603 15.13 -10.07 2.03
CA LYS A 603 15.45 -9.08 3.07
C LYS A 603 16.87 -9.19 3.58
N TYR A 604 17.42 -10.40 3.64
CA TYR A 604 18.83 -10.64 3.92
C TYR A 604 19.74 -9.91 2.91
N LEU A 605 19.43 -10.01 1.61
CA LEU A 605 20.16 -9.29 0.56
C LEU A 605 19.87 -7.78 0.56
N GLN A 606 18.67 -7.37 0.99
CA GLN A 606 18.29 -5.95 1.09
C GLN A 606 19.10 -5.18 2.15
N ALA A 607 19.69 -5.89 3.12
CA ALA A 607 20.39 -5.26 4.24
C ALA A 607 21.53 -4.31 3.81
N HIS A 608 22.15 -4.56 2.66
CA HIS A 608 23.30 -3.81 2.18
C HIS A 608 23.07 -3.24 0.77
N PRO A 609 23.64 -2.07 0.44
CA PRO A 609 23.64 -1.55 -0.92
C PRO A 609 24.30 -2.51 -1.92
N ILE A 610 23.79 -2.55 -3.16
CA ILE A 610 24.44 -3.29 -4.26
C ILE A 610 25.76 -2.59 -4.61
N ARG A 611 26.84 -3.37 -4.73
CA ARG A 611 28.18 -2.89 -5.12
C ARG A 611 28.47 -3.18 -6.59
N THR A 612 28.27 -4.43 -7.04
CA THR A 612 28.37 -4.80 -8.46
C THR A 612 27.16 -5.60 -8.88
N TRP A 613 26.73 -5.44 -10.12
CA TRP A 613 25.60 -6.13 -10.72
C TRP A 613 25.98 -6.72 -12.07
N GLY A 614 26.46 -7.96 -12.05
CA GLY A 614 26.70 -8.78 -13.24
C GLY A 614 25.49 -9.60 -13.66
N GLU A 615 25.65 -10.40 -14.71
CA GLU A 615 24.60 -11.31 -15.20
C GLU A 615 24.35 -12.46 -14.21
N HIS A 616 25.43 -13.11 -13.76
CA HIS A 616 25.38 -14.29 -12.90
C HIS A 616 25.80 -14.04 -11.45
N GLU A 617 26.19 -12.82 -11.10
CA GLU A 617 26.62 -12.47 -9.75
C GLU A 617 26.27 -11.02 -9.42
N ILE A 618 25.77 -10.81 -8.19
CA ILE A 618 25.56 -9.50 -7.60
C ILE A 618 26.29 -9.48 -6.26
N THR A 619 27.16 -8.48 -6.06
CA THR A 619 27.86 -8.28 -4.79
C THR A 619 27.28 -7.08 -4.03
N PHE A 620 27.42 -7.11 -2.71
CA PHE A 620 26.90 -6.08 -1.82
C PHE A 620 28.03 -5.41 -1.04
N GLU A 621 27.78 -4.15 -0.65
CA GLU A 621 28.63 -3.45 0.29
C GLU A 621 28.57 -4.10 1.70
N GLY A 622 29.43 -3.66 2.61
CA GLY A 622 29.46 -4.13 3.99
C GLY A 622 30.60 -5.10 4.33
N PRO A 623 30.93 -5.24 5.63
CA PRO A 623 32.12 -5.93 6.09
C PRO A 623 32.11 -7.43 5.83
N ALA A 624 30.92 -8.03 5.73
CA ALA A 624 30.75 -9.47 5.53
C ALA A 624 30.86 -9.89 4.04
N ARG A 625 31.01 -8.95 3.10
CA ARG A 625 31.19 -9.22 1.65
C ARG A 625 30.16 -10.22 1.12
N THR A 626 28.88 -9.91 1.31
CA THR A 626 27.78 -10.75 0.82
C THR A 626 27.73 -10.71 -0.71
N ALA A 627 27.45 -11.86 -1.33
CA ALA A 627 27.21 -11.99 -2.76
C ALA A 627 26.12 -13.01 -3.04
N VAL A 628 25.39 -12.85 -4.14
CA VAL A 628 24.45 -13.84 -4.67
C VAL A 628 24.82 -14.19 -6.10
N SER A 629 24.84 -15.47 -6.43
CA SER A 629 25.21 -15.96 -7.76
C SER A 629 24.37 -17.17 -8.18
N ASP A 630 24.21 -17.35 -9.49
CA ASP A 630 23.67 -18.55 -10.13
C ASP A 630 24.62 -19.13 -11.19
N ALA A 631 25.93 -18.80 -11.12
CA ALA A 631 26.92 -19.21 -12.12
C ALA A 631 27.07 -20.73 -12.26
N ASP A 632 26.71 -21.51 -11.23
CA ASP A 632 26.68 -22.99 -11.27
C ASP A 632 25.29 -23.56 -11.59
N GLY A 633 24.36 -22.72 -12.06
CA GLY A 633 22.95 -23.05 -12.32
C GLY A 633 22.06 -23.05 -11.07
N THR A 634 22.60 -22.79 -9.88
CA THR A 634 21.86 -22.78 -8.62
C THR A 634 22.04 -21.46 -7.87
N ARG A 635 20.93 -20.77 -7.55
CA ARG A 635 20.97 -19.57 -6.71
C ARG A 635 21.64 -19.87 -5.37
N THR A 636 22.77 -19.22 -5.13
CA THR A 636 23.63 -19.39 -3.95
C THR A 636 23.94 -18.02 -3.36
N ILE A 637 23.75 -17.85 -2.05
CA ILE A 637 24.20 -16.65 -1.32
C ILE A 637 25.42 -17.03 -0.49
N THR A 638 26.49 -16.25 -0.64
CA THR A 638 27.67 -16.33 0.21
C THR A 638 27.76 -15.12 1.14
N THR A 639 28.26 -15.33 2.35
CA THR A 639 28.57 -14.26 3.30
C THR A 639 29.79 -14.66 4.11
N ASP A 640 30.78 -13.77 4.17
CA ASP A 640 32.08 -14.02 4.78
C ASP A 640 32.76 -15.29 4.22
N GLY A 641 32.68 -15.46 2.90
CA GLY A 641 33.21 -16.63 2.18
C GLY A 641 32.51 -17.95 2.47
N ARG A 642 31.37 -17.94 3.19
CA ARG A 642 30.58 -19.14 3.51
C ARG A 642 29.30 -19.18 2.68
N VAL A 643 28.89 -20.35 2.23
CA VAL A 643 27.54 -20.57 1.70
C VAL A 643 26.56 -20.45 2.86
N VAL A 644 25.59 -19.53 2.75
CA VAL A 644 24.52 -19.33 3.74
C VAL A 644 23.14 -19.65 3.17
N TYR A 645 23.01 -19.71 1.84
CA TYR A 645 21.80 -20.14 1.12
C TYR A 645 22.22 -20.87 -0.15
N ARG A 646 21.52 -21.96 -0.49
CA ARG A 646 21.65 -22.66 -1.78
C ARG A 646 20.32 -23.31 -2.16
N GLY A 647 19.77 -22.93 -3.32
CA GLY A 647 18.60 -23.61 -3.91
C GLY A 647 17.33 -23.62 -3.04
N GLY A 648 17.17 -22.66 -2.12
CA GLY A 648 16.02 -22.58 -1.20
C GLY A 648 16.31 -23.08 0.22
N THR A 649 17.40 -23.81 0.42
CA THR A 649 17.85 -24.29 1.73
C THR A 649 18.91 -23.35 2.29
N TYR A 650 18.80 -22.96 3.56
CA TYR A 650 19.69 -21.94 4.12
C TYR A 650 19.96 -22.07 5.62
N LEU A 651 21.06 -21.46 6.06
CA LEU A 651 21.34 -21.07 7.44
C LEU A 651 21.75 -19.59 7.44
N LEU A 652 20.77 -18.69 7.53
CA LEU A 652 20.99 -17.24 7.40
C LEU A 652 21.34 -16.63 8.76
N PRO A 653 22.48 -15.91 8.89
CA PRO A 653 22.79 -15.15 10.10
C PRO A 653 21.88 -13.93 10.25
N TRP A 654 21.23 -13.77 11.40
CA TRP A 654 20.32 -12.66 11.63
C TRP A 654 20.69 -11.93 12.93
N GLU A 655 21.02 -10.64 12.88
CA GLU A 655 20.77 -9.65 11.81
C GLU A 655 21.87 -9.63 10.70
N PRO A 656 21.52 -9.40 9.41
CA PRO A 656 22.46 -9.49 8.26
C PRO A 656 23.58 -8.44 8.20
N ARG A 657 23.43 -7.27 8.81
CA ARG A 657 24.54 -6.30 8.99
C ARG A 657 25.49 -6.72 10.11
N GLU A 658 25.05 -7.57 11.02
CA GLU A 658 25.85 -8.22 12.07
C GLU A 658 26.27 -9.66 11.72
N ALA A 659 26.26 -10.04 10.44
CA ALA A 659 26.41 -11.43 9.99
C ALA A 659 27.72 -12.16 10.40
N LEU A 660 28.74 -11.45 10.89
CA LEU A 660 29.97 -12.04 11.42
C LEU A 660 29.81 -12.60 12.85
N ASP A 661 28.94 -12.00 13.65
CA ASP A 661 28.60 -12.40 15.02
C ASP A 661 27.13 -12.12 15.33
N PRO A 662 26.19 -12.74 14.60
CA PRO A 662 24.77 -12.44 14.73
C PRO A 662 24.22 -12.95 16.07
N ALA A 663 23.09 -12.38 16.52
CA ALA A 663 22.38 -12.85 17.70
C ALA A 663 21.83 -14.29 17.54
N LYS A 664 21.40 -14.65 16.32
CA LYS A 664 20.79 -15.94 15.99
C LYS A 664 20.98 -16.32 14.53
N LEU A 665 20.66 -17.58 14.18
CA LEU A 665 20.70 -18.07 12.80
C LEU A 665 19.34 -18.70 12.45
N TYR A 666 18.76 -18.39 11.30
CA TYR A 666 17.53 -19.04 10.82
C TYR A 666 17.88 -20.17 9.86
N HIS A 667 17.29 -21.35 10.06
CA HIS A 667 17.40 -22.48 9.16
C HIS A 667 16.05 -22.83 8.55
N TYR A 668 16.04 -23.08 7.25
CA TYR A 668 14.89 -23.57 6.52
C TYR A 668 15.34 -24.50 5.40
N ASN A 669 14.61 -25.60 5.19
CA ASN A 669 14.84 -26.55 4.14
C ASN A 669 13.48 -27.00 3.55
N PRO A 670 13.11 -26.55 2.34
CA PRO A 670 11.83 -26.91 1.72
C PRO A 670 11.64 -28.44 1.58
N ALA A 671 12.71 -29.17 1.27
CA ALA A 671 12.66 -30.62 1.05
C ALA A 671 12.88 -31.44 2.33
N GLY A 672 13.33 -30.81 3.42
CA GLY A 672 13.77 -31.50 4.64
C GLY A 672 15.06 -32.30 4.46
N GLY A 673 15.41 -33.08 5.48
CA GLY A 673 16.63 -33.89 5.53
C GLY A 673 17.80 -33.22 6.23
N THR A 674 18.98 -33.82 6.07
CA THR A 674 20.22 -33.45 6.79
C THR A 674 21.05 -32.46 5.98
N THR A 675 21.45 -31.34 6.58
CA THR A 675 22.35 -30.35 5.97
C THR A 675 23.50 -29.98 6.90
N ARG A 676 24.65 -29.61 6.34
CA ARG A 676 25.86 -29.21 7.09
C ARG A 676 26.23 -27.77 6.74
N TRP A 677 26.54 -26.97 7.76
CA TRP A 677 26.79 -25.53 7.61
C TRP A 677 28.00 -25.07 8.41
N ARG A 678 28.83 -24.23 7.79
CA ARG A 678 29.89 -23.49 8.48
C ARG A 678 29.30 -22.28 9.21
N LEU A 679 29.52 -22.21 10.52
CA LEU A 679 28.99 -21.16 11.39
C LEU A 679 29.73 -19.81 11.17
N PRO A 680 29.09 -18.66 11.50
CA PRO A 680 29.76 -17.38 11.56
C PRO A 680 30.94 -17.37 12.55
N ARG A 681 31.87 -16.40 12.40
CA ARG A 681 33.10 -16.33 13.21
C ARG A 681 32.81 -16.30 14.71
N GLY A 682 31.82 -15.51 15.14
CA GLY A 682 31.42 -15.42 16.55
C GLY A 682 30.77 -16.70 17.13
N TRP A 683 30.44 -17.67 16.27
CA TRP A 683 29.84 -18.94 16.65
C TRP A 683 30.79 -20.13 16.50
N ALA A 684 31.86 -19.99 15.71
CA ALA A 684 32.75 -21.09 15.32
C ALA A 684 33.52 -21.72 16.50
N GLY A 685 33.74 -20.96 17.59
CA GLY A 685 34.40 -21.44 18.82
C GLY A 685 33.47 -22.18 19.79
N ARG A 686 32.17 -22.28 19.49
CA ARG A 686 31.23 -23.03 20.33
C ARG A 686 31.46 -24.53 20.20
N THR A 687 31.19 -25.27 21.26
CA THR A 687 31.11 -26.74 21.25
C THR A 687 29.69 -27.24 21.00
N THR A 688 28.69 -26.43 21.35
CA THR A 688 27.26 -26.72 21.16
C THR A 688 26.48 -25.46 20.79
N VAL A 689 25.40 -25.66 20.05
CA VAL A 689 24.35 -24.66 19.77
C VAL A 689 22.98 -25.31 19.97
N VAL A 690 21.95 -24.52 20.22
CA VAL A 690 20.58 -25.04 20.43
C VAL A 690 19.73 -24.74 19.20
N ARG A 691 19.09 -25.76 18.63
CA ARG A 691 18.09 -25.63 17.56
C ARG A 691 16.70 -25.67 18.17
N HIS A 692 15.86 -24.71 17.81
CA HIS A 692 14.43 -24.68 18.16
C HIS A 692 13.58 -24.75 16.91
N ARG A 693 12.51 -25.54 16.96
CA ARG A 693 11.43 -25.49 15.97
C ARG A 693 10.65 -24.19 16.18
N LEU A 694 10.29 -23.49 15.10
CA LEU A 694 9.43 -22.30 15.18
C LEU A 694 7.99 -22.64 14.84
N THR A 695 7.08 -22.26 15.73
CA THR A 695 5.63 -22.44 15.60
C THR A 695 4.92 -21.17 16.04
N ASP A 696 3.61 -21.05 15.83
CA ASP A 696 2.81 -19.96 16.40
C ASP A 696 2.71 -19.99 17.94
N GLN A 697 3.34 -20.98 18.60
CA GLN A 697 3.61 -21.04 20.05
C GLN A 697 5.04 -20.61 20.42
N GLY A 698 5.85 -20.19 19.44
CA GLY A 698 7.23 -19.77 19.60
C GLY A 698 8.24 -20.89 19.34
N ARG A 699 9.41 -20.77 19.97
CA ARG A 699 10.46 -21.79 20.06
C ARG A 699 9.95 -23.03 20.80
N THR A 700 9.91 -24.17 20.11
CA THR A 700 9.59 -25.48 20.66
C THR A 700 10.70 -26.49 20.37
N ASP A 701 10.63 -27.66 21.02
CA ASP A 701 11.49 -28.82 20.75
C ASP A 701 13.00 -28.50 20.73
N PRO A 702 13.55 -27.89 21.81
CA PRO A 702 14.96 -27.52 21.86
C PRO A 702 15.84 -28.76 21.74
N ALA A 703 16.82 -28.72 20.85
CA ALA A 703 17.80 -29.77 20.65
C ALA A 703 19.21 -29.19 20.62
N GLU A 704 20.11 -29.72 21.44
CA GLU A 704 21.53 -29.37 21.38
C GLU A 704 22.19 -30.06 20.19
N LEU A 705 22.84 -29.26 19.35
CA LEU A 705 23.60 -29.74 18.20
C LEU A 705 25.09 -29.56 18.48
N PRO A 706 25.92 -30.60 18.29
CA PRO A 706 27.36 -30.49 18.46
C PRO A 706 27.95 -29.63 17.34
N VAL A 707 28.88 -28.75 17.71
CA VAL A 707 29.70 -28.00 16.76
C VAL A 707 31.06 -28.65 16.65
N ARG A 708 31.46 -29.00 15.44
CA ARG A 708 32.76 -29.66 15.17
C ARG A 708 33.47 -28.92 14.06
N GLY A 709 34.68 -28.41 14.35
CA GLY A 709 35.46 -27.64 13.37
C GLY A 709 34.77 -26.35 12.90
N GLY A 710 33.93 -25.75 13.76
CA GLY A 710 33.12 -24.57 13.40
C GLY A 710 31.92 -24.87 12.50
N GLU A 711 31.55 -26.14 12.34
CA GLU A 711 30.37 -26.56 11.55
C GLU A 711 29.30 -27.21 12.43
N VAL A 712 28.06 -27.09 11.97
CA VAL A 712 26.88 -27.75 12.56
C VAL A 712 26.17 -28.60 11.51
N THR A 713 25.67 -29.77 11.91
CA THR A 713 24.76 -30.60 11.11
C THR A 713 23.34 -30.43 11.65
N ILE A 714 22.38 -30.17 10.76
CA ILE A 714 20.99 -29.93 11.10
C ILE A 714 20.10 -30.92 10.33
N ASP A 715 19.34 -31.71 11.06
CA ASP A 715 18.23 -32.49 10.52
C ASP A 715 16.95 -31.66 10.60
N ALA A 716 16.28 -31.45 9.46
CA ALA A 716 15.10 -30.60 9.34
C ALA A 716 13.90 -31.36 8.75
N GLU A 717 12.71 -31.11 9.29
CA GLU A 717 11.46 -31.51 8.66
C GLU A 717 11.22 -30.67 7.38
N PRO A 718 10.57 -31.22 6.34
CA PRO A 718 10.26 -30.47 5.12
C PRO A 718 9.43 -29.22 5.40
N GLY A 719 9.92 -28.06 4.97
CA GLY A 719 9.20 -26.79 5.09
C GLY A 719 9.02 -26.29 6.53
N GLN A 720 9.76 -26.83 7.50
CA GLN A 720 9.72 -26.37 8.89
C GLN A 720 10.84 -25.34 9.13
N PRO A 721 10.53 -24.11 9.57
CA PRO A 721 11.53 -23.16 10.01
C PRO A 721 12.10 -23.50 11.39
N TYR A 722 13.39 -23.25 11.55
CA TYR A 722 14.10 -23.38 12.82
C TYR A 722 14.91 -22.12 13.11
N VAL A 723 15.14 -21.86 14.39
CA VAL A 723 16.14 -20.86 14.85
C VAL A 723 17.23 -21.56 15.65
N LEU A 724 18.48 -21.18 15.42
CA LEU A 724 19.61 -21.59 16.22
C LEU A 724 19.99 -20.45 17.18
N THR A 725 20.16 -20.79 18.45
CA THR A 725 20.58 -19.91 19.54
C THR A 725 21.84 -20.44 20.20
N ARG A 726 22.57 -19.56 20.92
CA ARG A 726 23.75 -19.99 21.70
C ARG A 726 23.33 -20.80 22.92
N ASP A 727 22.23 -20.41 23.56
CA ASP A 727 21.75 -20.96 24.82
C ASP A 727 20.26 -21.38 24.75
N HIS A 728 19.74 -22.01 25.81
CA HIS A 728 18.37 -22.53 25.92
C HIS A 728 17.32 -21.44 26.21
N ASP A 729 17.32 -20.38 25.41
CA ASP A 729 16.42 -19.25 25.58
C ASP A 729 14.99 -19.61 25.17
N ARG A 730 14.02 -19.24 26.03
CA ARG A 730 12.58 -19.43 25.78
C ARG A 730 11.96 -18.20 25.12
N SER A 731 10.89 -18.44 24.36
CA SER A 731 10.06 -17.36 23.81
C SER A 731 9.43 -16.52 24.92
N PRO A 732 9.21 -15.21 24.69
CA PRO A 732 8.36 -14.40 25.57
C PRO A 732 6.97 -15.02 25.70
N ARG A 733 6.39 -14.97 26.91
CA ARG A 733 5.01 -15.40 27.13
C ARG A 733 4.06 -14.26 26.76
N PRO A 734 3.19 -14.44 25.74
CA PRO A 734 2.21 -13.42 25.38
C PRO A 734 1.12 -13.31 26.46
N ALA A 735 0.72 -12.09 26.76
CA ALA A 735 -0.53 -11.84 27.48
C ALA A 735 -1.67 -11.81 26.45
N TRP A 736 -2.20 -12.97 26.07
CA TRP A 736 -3.31 -13.07 25.12
C TRP A 736 -4.56 -12.35 25.65
N GLY A 737 -5.18 -11.50 24.84
CA GLY A 737 -6.29 -10.63 25.25
C GLY A 737 -5.88 -9.33 25.95
N GLU A 738 -4.59 -8.95 25.92
CA GLU A 738 -4.10 -7.68 26.49
C GLU A 738 -4.93 -6.46 26.02
N GLY A 739 -5.33 -5.62 26.97
CA GLY A 739 -6.20 -4.46 26.72
C GLY A 739 -7.69 -4.78 26.78
N THR A 740 -8.07 -6.04 26.64
CA THR A 740 -9.45 -6.51 26.80
C THR A 740 -9.71 -6.99 28.24
N PRO A 741 -10.98 -7.17 28.64
CA PRO A 741 -11.29 -7.82 29.92
C PRO A 741 -11.22 -9.36 29.85
N LEU A 742 -10.81 -9.94 28.73
CA LEU A 742 -10.78 -11.37 28.45
C LEU A 742 -9.34 -11.91 28.53
N HIS A 743 -9.22 -13.15 28.99
CA HIS A 743 -8.03 -13.98 28.85
C HIS A 743 -8.16 -14.83 27.59
N ASP A 744 -7.18 -14.74 26.69
CA ASP A 744 -7.08 -15.54 25.45
C ASP A 744 -8.38 -15.63 24.62
N PRO A 745 -8.92 -14.49 24.14
CA PRO A 745 -10.22 -14.43 23.46
C PRO A 745 -10.28 -15.16 22.11
N GLY A 746 -9.13 -15.40 21.48
CA GLY A 746 -8.98 -16.14 20.22
C GLY A 746 -8.34 -17.52 20.37
N PHE A 747 -8.25 -18.04 21.60
CA PHE A 747 -7.66 -19.36 21.90
C PHE A 747 -6.23 -19.56 21.38
N HIS A 748 -5.46 -18.48 21.19
CA HIS A 748 -4.12 -18.50 20.61
C HIS A 748 -3.09 -19.21 21.50
N SER A 749 -3.38 -19.41 22.79
CA SER A 749 -2.54 -20.23 23.67
C SER A 749 -2.49 -21.71 23.29
N GLY A 750 -3.39 -22.17 22.40
CA GLY A 750 -3.49 -23.56 21.99
C GLY A 750 -4.07 -24.49 23.05
N GLY A 751 -4.58 -23.95 24.16
CA GLY A 751 -5.13 -24.71 25.28
C GLY A 751 -6.22 -23.95 26.03
N LEU A 752 -6.66 -24.53 27.15
CA LEU A 752 -7.69 -23.94 28.04
C LEU A 752 -7.11 -23.54 29.40
N ASP A 753 -5.81 -23.26 29.45
CA ASP A 753 -5.18 -22.72 30.65
C ASP A 753 -5.84 -21.38 31.02
N GLY A 754 -6.18 -21.19 32.29
CA GLY A 754 -6.93 -20.02 32.75
C GLY A 754 -8.45 -20.10 32.57
N TRP A 755 -8.98 -21.17 31.97
CA TRP A 755 -10.41 -21.43 31.83
C TRP A 755 -10.92 -22.45 32.84
N GLN A 756 -12.18 -22.28 33.26
CA GLN A 756 -12.94 -23.24 34.05
C GLN A 756 -13.75 -24.11 33.10
N VAL A 757 -13.37 -25.39 33.01
CA VAL A 757 -13.89 -26.29 31.97
C VAL A 757 -14.58 -27.50 32.59
N THR A 758 -15.72 -27.89 32.03
CA THR A 758 -16.39 -29.17 32.30
C THR A 758 -16.74 -29.86 30.98
N GLY A 759 -16.79 -31.19 30.98
CA GLY A 759 -17.14 -31.98 29.79
C GLY A 759 -16.06 -32.00 28.70
N PRO A 760 -16.38 -32.49 27.50
CA PRO A 760 -15.42 -32.73 26.41
C PRO A 760 -15.10 -31.47 25.59
N ALA A 761 -14.54 -30.44 26.23
CA ALA A 761 -14.09 -29.20 25.60
C ALA A 761 -12.57 -29.17 25.45
N ALA A 762 -12.07 -28.83 24.26
CA ALA A 762 -10.65 -28.70 23.97
C ALA A 762 -10.40 -27.58 22.94
N VAL A 763 -9.19 -27.06 22.89
CA VAL A 763 -8.75 -26.16 21.81
C VAL A 763 -8.11 -27.00 20.72
N GLU A 764 -8.56 -26.82 19.48
CA GLU A 764 -8.06 -27.54 18.30
C GLU A 764 -7.68 -26.55 17.20
N ARG A 765 -6.72 -26.93 16.35
CA ARG A 765 -6.32 -26.12 15.20
C ARG A 765 -7.20 -26.42 13.99
N SER A 766 -7.82 -25.39 13.44
CA SER A 766 -8.63 -25.45 12.23
C SER A 766 -7.79 -25.63 10.95
N PRO A 767 -8.40 -26.03 9.82
CA PRO A 767 -7.71 -26.08 8.52
C PRO A 767 -7.12 -24.73 8.07
N LEU A 768 -7.68 -23.60 8.52
CA LEU A 768 -7.17 -22.25 8.24
C LEU A 768 -5.97 -21.87 9.13
N GLY A 769 -5.62 -22.74 10.09
CA GLY A 769 -4.53 -22.56 11.03
C GLY A 769 -4.92 -21.86 12.33
N ASP A 770 -6.15 -21.40 12.51
CA ASP A 770 -6.62 -20.78 13.76
C ASP A 770 -6.88 -21.81 14.85
N TYR A 771 -6.64 -21.44 16.09
CA TYR A 771 -7.08 -22.21 17.25
C TYR A 771 -8.54 -21.89 17.55
N GLU A 772 -9.35 -22.92 17.81
CA GLU A 772 -10.78 -22.80 18.07
C GLU A 772 -11.14 -23.65 19.29
N LEU A 773 -12.05 -23.17 20.13
CA LEU A 773 -12.67 -24.02 21.14
C LEU A 773 -13.62 -24.99 20.43
N VAL A 774 -13.35 -26.28 20.57
CA VAL A 774 -14.16 -27.37 20.01
C VAL A 774 -14.76 -28.20 21.13
N ILE A 775 -16.08 -28.36 21.07
CA ILE A 775 -16.83 -29.27 21.94
C ILE A 775 -17.34 -30.41 21.07
N ARG A 776 -16.76 -31.60 21.28
CA ARG A 776 -17.11 -32.81 20.52
C ARG A 776 -18.44 -33.40 20.99
N ALA A 777 -18.98 -34.34 20.20
CA ALA A 777 -20.15 -35.12 20.56
C ALA A 777 -20.02 -35.73 21.98
N GLY A 778 -21.10 -35.74 22.74
CA GLY A 778 -21.14 -36.37 24.06
C GLY A 778 -21.89 -35.56 25.12
N ALA A 779 -21.38 -35.61 26.35
CA ALA A 779 -21.95 -34.92 27.49
C ALA A 779 -21.99 -33.39 27.32
N ALA A 780 -22.82 -32.73 28.12
CA ALA A 780 -22.81 -31.28 28.21
C ALA A 780 -21.42 -30.77 28.63
N ALA A 781 -21.03 -29.61 28.11
CA ALA A 781 -19.73 -29.01 28.37
C ALA A 781 -19.86 -27.52 28.63
N THR A 782 -18.93 -26.99 29.42
CA THR A 782 -18.79 -25.55 29.67
C THR A 782 -17.34 -25.14 29.60
N ALA A 783 -17.07 -23.93 29.12
CA ALA A 783 -15.78 -23.26 29.21
C ALA A 783 -16.02 -21.81 29.63
N GLY A 784 -15.63 -21.47 30.86
CA GLY A 784 -15.89 -20.15 31.44
C GLY A 784 -14.65 -19.49 32.02
N GLN A 785 -14.68 -18.17 32.12
CA GLN A 785 -13.63 -17.37 32.73
C GLN A 785 -14.21 -16.16 33.46
N ARG A 786 -13.52 -15.72 34.50
CA ARG A 786 -13.84 -14.46 35.17
C ARG A 786 -13.22 -13.33 34.35
N LEU A 787 -14.04 -12.34 34.01
CA LEU A 787 -13.57 -11.13 33.32
C LEU A 787 -12.71 -10.28 34.24
N ALA A 788 -11.72 -9.58 33.68
CA ALA A 788 -11.06 -8.50 34.38
C ALA A 788 -12.10 -7.44 34.82
N ARG A 789 -11.77 -6.68 35.87
CA ARG A 789 -12.74 -5.77 36.49
C ARG A 789 -13.28 -4.74 35.49
N LEU A 790 -14.56 -4.86 35.18
CA LEU A 790 -15.31 -3.88 34.39
C LEU A 790 -15.77 -2.72 35.26
N LYS A 791 -15.91 -1.54 34.64
CA LYS A 791 -16.56 -0.39 35.28
C LYS A 791 -18.09 -0.64 35.29
N PRO A 792 -18.85 -0.03 36.21
CA PRO A 792 -20.30 -0.01 36.09
C PRO A 792 -20.75 0.54 34.74
N GLY A 793 -21.78 -0.07 34.15
CA GLY A 793 -22.27 0.31 32.83
C GLY A 793 -22.75 -0.88 31.99
N THR A 794 -23.27 -0.57 30.80
CA THR A 794 -23.76 -1.58 29.85
C THR A 794 -22.65 -2.01 28.88
N TYR A 795 -22.64 -3.31 28.60
CA TYR A 795 -21.66 -3.97 27.76
C TYR A 795 -22.34 -4.96 26.81
N ALA A 796 -21.69 -5.24 25.69
CA ALA A 796 -22.01 -6.35 24.81
C ALA A 796 -20.89 -7.38 24.85
N ALA A 797 -21.23 -8.64 25.18
CA ALA A 797 -20.37 -9.79 24.98
C ALA A 797 -20.77 -10.50 23.68
N SER A 798 -19.79 -11.00 22.93
CA SER A 798 -20.04 -11.74 21.70
C SER A 798 -19.01 -12.83 21.43
N VAL A 799 -19.42 -13.83 20.66
CA VAL A 799 -18.58 -14.95 20.21
C VAL A 799 -19.03 -15.39 18.82
N GLN A 800 -18.11 -15.80 17.96
CA GLN A 800 -18.48 -16.53 16.75
C GLN A 800 -18.78 -17.98 17.12
N VAL A 801 -19.92 -18.50 16.66
CA VAL A 801 -20.35 -19.87 16.95
C VAL A 801 -20.72 -20.62 15.66
N GLU A 802 -20.33 -21.89 15.59
CA GLU A 802 -20.82 -22.84 14.61
C GLU A 802 -21.32 -24.11 15.29
N VAL A 803 -22.54 -24.50 14.96
CA VAL A 803 -23.15 -25.78 15.37
C VAL A 803 -23.20 -26.72 14.18
N GLY A 804 -22.68 -27.93 14.41
CA GLY A 804 -22.68 -29.03 13.44
C GLY A 804 -21.50 -29.01 12.48
N ALA A 805 -21.15 -30.17 11.94
CA ALA A 805 -20.23 -30.29 10.81
C ALA A 805 -20.93 -29.93 9.49
N THR A 806 -22.22 -30.23 9.38
CA THR A 806 -23.08 -29.92 8.24
C THR A 806 -24.27 -29.05 8.66
N ALA A 807 -24.89 -28.36 7.70
CA ALA A 807 -26.10 -27.58 7.96
C ALA A 807 -27.26 -28.52 8.35
N GLY A 808 -28.04 -28.12 9.37
CA GLY A 808 -29.20 -28.88 9.85
C GLY A 808 -28.94 -29.75 11.07
N GLU A 809 -27.68 -30.06 11.40
CA GLU A 809 -27.34 -30.67 12.68
C GLU A 809 -27.72 -29.73 13.84
N ARG A 810 -28.24 -30.30 14.92
CA ARG A 810 -28.77 -29.54 16.05
C ARG A 810 -28.06 -29.88 17.34
N ARG A 811 -27.62 -28.85 18.07
CA ARG A 811 -27.16 -28.94 19.46
C ARG A 811 -27.13 -27.54 20.06
N ARG A 812 -27.73 -27.38 21.24
CA ARG A 812 -27.74 -26.08 21.91
C ARG A 812 -26.33 -25.64 22.27
N ALA A 813 -25.95 -24.47 21.78
CA ALA A 813 -24.71 -23.76 22.05
C ALA A 813 -25.05 -22.37 22.62
N GLY A 814 -24.42 -21.95 23.71
CA GLY A 814 -24.80 -20.74 24.44
C GLY A 814 -23.63 -19.85 24.88
N LEU A 815 -23.93 -18.57 25.03
CA LEU A 815 -23.09 -17.56 25.65
C LEU A 815 -23.85 -16.99 26.85
N HIS A 816 -23.25 -17.11 28.04
CA HIS A 816 -23.81 -16.63 29.29
C HIS A 816 -22.85 -15.63 29.95
N VAL A 817 -23.39 -14.55 30.48
CA VAL A 817 -22.64 -13.58 31.29
C VAL A 817 -23.36 -13.36 32.61
N ARG A 818 -22.73 -13.78 33.70
CA ARG A 818 -23.26 -13.62 35.06
C ARG A 818 -22.58 -12.46 35.77
N THR A 819 -23.38 -11.55 36.32
CA THR A 819 -22.93 -10.37 37.08
C THR A 819 -23.09 -10.58 38.58
N ALA A 820 -22.47 -9.69 39.36
CA ALA A 820 -22.35 -9.81 40.82
C ALA A 820 -23.69 -9.73 41.58
N ASP A 821 -24.70 -9.11 40.98
CA ASP A 821 -26.08 -9.02 41.46
C ASP A 821 -26.88 -10.33 41.24
N GLY A 822 -26.28 -11.35 40.64
CA GLY A 822 -26.93 -12.62 40.33
C GLY A 822 -27.63 -12.67 38.97
N THR A 823 -27.70 -11.55 38.24
CA THR A 823 -28.28 -11.51 36.90
C THR A 823 -27.41 -12.29 35.92
N THR A 824 -28.03 -13.07 35.03
CA THR A 824 -27.35 -13.80 33.97
C THR A 824 -27.95 -13.45 32.61
N ALA A 825 -27.22 -12.65 31.85
CA ALA A 825 -27.54 -12.42 30.44
C ALA A 825 -27.19 -13.68 29.64
N THR A 826 -28.09 -14.11 28.76
CA THR A 826 -27.95 -15.35 27.99
C THR A 826 -28.38 -15.14 26.54
N ASN A 827 -27.62 -15.70 25.61
CA ASN A 827 -28.07 -15.97 24.24
C ASN A 827 -27.59 -17.36 23.81
N TRP A 828 -28.27 -17.97 22.85
CA TRP A 828 -27.96 -19.33 22.39
C TRP A 828 -28.43 -19.57 20.96
N THR A 829 -27.93 -20.63 20.34
CA THR A 829 -28.49 -21.19 19.10
C THR A 829 -28.51 -22.71 19.17
N ASP A 830 -29.45 -23.34 18.47
CA ASP A 830 -29.48 -24.80 18.31
C ASP A 830 -28.84 -25.23 16.97
N THR A 831 -28.64 -24.31 16.04
CA THR A 831 -28.20 -24.57 14.66
C THR A 831 -27.35 -23.43 14.11
N SER A 832 -26.59 -23.72 13.05
CA SER A 832 -25.91 -22.73 12.21
C SER A 832 -26.21 -23.05 10.75
N THR A 833 -27.21 -22.38 10.17
CA THR A 833 -27.65 -22.60 8.77
C THR A 833 -27.13 -21.53 7.80
N ALA A 834 -26.77 -20.34 8.28
CA ALA A 834 -26.24 -19.27 7.45
C ALA A 834 -24.73 -19.44 7.19
N GLY A 835 -24.33 -19.44 5.93
CA GLY A 835 -22.91 -19.31 5.55
C GLY A 835 -22.36 -17.93 5.93
N ASN A 836 -21.09 -17.87 6.32
CA ASN A 836 -20.37 -16.61 6.46
C ASN A 836 -19.80 -16.20 5.10
N HIS A 837 -20.28 -15.08 4.59
CA HIS A 837 -19.94 -14.56 3.27
C HIS A 837 -19.19 -13.22 3.31
N VAL A 838 -18.75 -12.77 4.49
CA VAL A 838 -17.97 -11.53 4.63
C VAL A 838 -16.52 -11.85 4.28
N ALA A 839 -16.02 -11.44 3.12
CA ALA A 839 -14.67 -11.81 2.68
C ALA A 839 -13.56 -11.41 3.67
N ALA A 840 -13.69 -10.24 4.30
CA ALA A 840 -12.76 -9.76 5.33
C ALA A 840 -12.75 -10.60 6.63
N ASP A 841 -13.76 -11.45 6.86
CA ASP A 841 -13.83 -12.31 8.05
C ASP A 841 -12.99 -13.57 7.85
N ARG A 842 -12.15 -13.89 8.84
CA ARG A 842 -11.31 -15.10 8.83
C ARG A 842 -12.12 -16.39 8.66
N LYS A 843 -13.38 -16.39 9.11
CA LYS A 843 -14.26 -17.56 9.08
C LYS A 843 -15.19 -17.58 7.87
N HIS A 844 -14.98 -16.77 6.84
CA HIS A 844 -15.80 -16.88 5.63
C HIS A 844 -15.69 -18.28 5.01
N GLY A 845 -16.73 -18.69 4.28
CA GLY A 845 -16.84 -20.05 3.73
C GLY A 845 -17.20 -21.13 4.77
N THR A 846 -17.31 -20.77 6.05
CA THR A 846 -17.87 -21.62 7.12
C THR A 846 -19.31 -21.21 7.46
N ARG A 847 -19.88 -21.74 8.55
CA ARG A 847 -21.18 -21.31 9.09
C ARG A 847 -21.04 -20.57 10.43
N PHE A 848 -19.84 -20.10 10.76
CA PHE A 848 -19.63 -19.25 11.92
C PHE A 848 -20.40 -17.96 11.77
N GLN A 849 -21.25 -17.67 12.75
CA GLN A 849 -21.96 -16.40 12.87
C GLN A 849 -21.77 -15.84 14.27
N ARG A 850 -21.74 -14.51 14.39
CA ARG A 850 -21.52 -13.86 15.68
C ARG A 850 -22.80 -13.81 16.49
N MET A 851 -22.74 -14.32 17.71
CA MET A 851 -23.81 -14.28 18.71
C MET A 851 -23.48 -13.23 19.76
N PHE A 852 -24.46 -12.40 20.12
CA PHE A 852 -24.32 -11.30 21.08
C PHE A 852 -25.20 -11.48 22.30
N THR A 853 -24.75 -11.02 23.46
CA THR A 853 -25.59 -10.79 24.63
C THR A 853 -25.22 -9.48 25.30
N ARG A 854 -26.22 -8.65 25.64
CA ARG A 854 -26.01 -7.39 26.37
C ARG A 854 -26.19 -7.66 27.87
N PHE A 855 -25.31 -7.09 28.69
CA PHE A 855 -25.37 -7.19 30.14
C PHE A 855 -24.98 -5.86 30.79
N THR A 856 -25.37 -5.66 32.04
CA THR A 856 -25.08 -4.43 32.78
C THR A 856 -24.33 -4.76 34.05
N VAL A 857 -23.14 -4.18 34.21
CA VAL A 857 -22.38 -4.23 35.45
C VAL A 857 -23.05 -3.26 36.43
N PRO A 858 -23.48 -3.73 37.62
CA PRO A 858 -24.24 -2.91 38.56
C PRO A 858 -23.40 -1.74 39.11
N ALA A 859 -24.06 -0.71 39.66
CA ALA A 859 -23.40 0.49 40.18
C ALA A 859 -22.32 0.21 41.24
N GLY A 860 -22.51 -0.82 42.07
CA GLY A 860 -21.50 -1.29 43.04
C GLY A 860 -20.30 -2.02 42.42
N GLY A 861 -20.32 -2.28 41.11
CA GLY A 861 -19.37 -3.14 40.42
C GLY A 861 -19.47 -4.59 40.88
N GLY A 862 -18.38 -5.34 40.73
CA GLY A 862 -18.25 -6.70 41.23
C GLY A 862 -17.74 -7.69 40.19
N PRO A 863 -17.64 -8.98 40.54
CA PRO A 863 -17.21 -10.03 39.61
C PRO A 863 -18.21 -10.21 38.46
N THR A 864 -17.68 -10.44 37.27
CA THR A 864 -18.43 -10.86 36.08
C THR A 864 -17.79 -12.11 35.51
N THR A 865 -18.60 -13.11 35.19
CA THR A 865 -18.14 -14.38 34.60
C THR A 865 -18.79 -14.58 33.25
N LEU A 866 -17.99 -14.88 32.24
CA LEU A 866 -18.44 -15.28 30.91
C LEU A 866 -18.29 -16.80 30.77
N THR A 867 -19.32 -17.47 30.27
CA THR A 867 -19.33 -18.93 30.07
C THR A 867 -19.89 -19.29 28.70
N LEU A 868 -19.13 -20.07 27.94
CA LEU A 868 -19.57 -20.75 26.74
C LEU A 868 -20.11 -22.14 27.11
N THR A 869 -21.23 -22.53 26.52
CA THR A 869 -21.92 -23.78 26.86
C THR A 869 -22.29 -24.57 25.63
N ALA A 870 -22.30 -25.90 25.76
CA ALA A 870 -22.96 -26.79 24.83
C ALA A 870 -23.74 -27.86 25.60
N ALA A 871 -25.00 -28.09 25.23
CA ALA A 871 -25.82 -29.17 25.82
C ALA A 871 -25.24 -30.55 25.47
N ALA A 872 -25.76 -31.62 26.07
CA ALA A 872 -25.43 -32.97 25.59
C ALA A 872 -25.98 -33.17 24.17
N GLY A 873 -25.25 -33.88 23.29
CA GLY A 873 -25.68 -34.10 21.91
C GLY A 873 -24.60 -34.65 20.99
N SER A 874 -25.00 -35.04 19.78
CA SER A 874 -24.12 -35.65 18.78
C SER A 874 -23.41 -34.63 17.87
N ALA A 875 -23.99 -33.45 17.65
CA ALA A 875 -23.35 -32.43 16.82
C ALA A 875 -22.13 -31.80 17.52
N ARG A 876 -21.09 -31.46 16.76
CA ARG A 876 -19.95 -30.68 17.26
C ARG A 876 -20.36 -29.21 17.42
N VAL A 877 -19.82 -28.52 18.41
CA VAL A 877 -19.93 -27.06 18.54
C VAL A 877 -18.55 -26.45 18.52
N ARG A 878 -18.40 -25.32 17.83
CA ARG A 878 -17.17 -24.53 17.82
C ARG A 878 -17.42 -23.09 18.24
N PHE A 879 -16.44 -22.51 18.93
CA PHE A 879 -16.43 -21.11 19.31
C PHE A 879 -15.06 -20.47 19.03
N ASP A 880 -15.08 -19.20 18.63
CA ASP A 880 -13.87 -18.39 18.45
C ASP A 880 -14.18 -16.88 18.55
N ALA A 881 -13.13 -16.06 18.58
CA ALA A 881 -13.15 -14.60 18.48
C ALA A 881 -14.09 -13.95 19.51
N LEU A 882 -13.91 -14.28 20.79
CA LEU A 882 -14.63 -13.66 21.89
C LEU A 882 -14.35 -12.17 21.98
N ARG A 883 -15.38 -11.40 22.32
CA ARG A 883 -15.24 -9.96 22.48
C ARG A 883 -16.19 -9.42 23.53
N VAL A 884 -15.71 -8.54 24.39
CA VAL A 884 -16.53 -7.77 25.34
C VAL A 884 -16.20 -6.30 25.16
N VAL A 885 -17.21 -5.48 24.85
CA VAL A 885 -17.06 -4.05 24.63
C VAL A 885 -18.11 -3.25 25.38
N PRO A 886 -17.80 -1.99 25.76
CA PRO A 886 -18.84 -1.05 26.16
C PRO A 886 -19.92 -0.94 25.08
N ALA A 887 -21.18 -0.85 25.49
CA ALA A 887 -22.29 -0.70 24.57
C ALA A 887 -23.36 0.22 25.17
N GLY A 888 -24.10 0.93 24.33
CA GLY A 888 -25.32 1.61 24.75
C GLY A 888 -26.39 0.62 25.23
N PRO A 889 -27.38 1.08 26.02
CA PRO A 889 -28.55 0.28 26.32
C PRO A 889 -29.23 -0.14 25.01
N ALA A 890 -29.85 -1.32 25.00
CA ALA A 890 -30.70 -1.68 23.87
C ALA A 890 -31.85 -0.68 23.76
N THR A 891 -32.15 -0.21 22.54
CA THR A 891 -33.34 0.61 22.30
C THR A 891 -34.58 -0.25 22.52
N ALA A 892 -35.20 -0.10 23.69
CA ALA A 892 -36.39 -0.86 24.04
C ALA A 892 -37.62 -0.23 23.37
N ARG A 893 -38.40 -1.05 22.67
CA ARG A 893 -39.72 -0.67 22.17
C ARG A 893 -40.79 -1.50 22.87
N PRO A 894 -41.77 -0.90 23.56
CA PRO A 894 -42.78 -1.63 24.32
C PRO A 894 -43.47 -2.72 23.49
N GLY A 895 -43.53 -3.94 24.03
CA GLY A 895 -44.16 -5.10 23.39
C GLY A 895 -43.36 -5.73 22.23
N ALA A 896 -42.24 -5.15 21.81
CA ALA A 896 -41.39 -5.74 20.79
C ALA A 896 -40.46 -6.82 21.37
N LEU A 897 -40.31 -7.92 20.65
CA LEU A 897 -39.29 -8.94 20.89
C LEU A 897 -37.89 -8.41 20.57
N LEU A 898 -37.79 -7.63 19.50
CA LEU A 898 -36.58 -6.94 19.07
C LEU A 898 -36.96 -5.59 18.48
N HIS A 899 -36.16 -4.57 18.78
CA HIS A 899 -36.13 -3.31 18.05
C HIS A 899 -34.67 -2.90 17.82
N GLU A 900 -34.33 -2.59 16.57
CA GLU A 900 -33.01 -2.08 16.18
C GLU A 900 -33.19 -0.81 15.34
N ASP A 901 -32.66 0.29 15.86
CA ASP A 901 -32.57 1.62 15.25
C ASP A 901 -31.15 1.93 14.76
N PHE A 902 -30.23 0.97 14.85
CA PHE A 902 -28.84 1.01 14.38
C PHE A 902 -27.91 2.00 15.12
N GLU A 903 -28.41 2.82 16.03
CA GLU A 903 -27.64 3.83 16.78
C GLU A 903 -26.58 3.21 17.71
N ASN A 904 -26.79 1.98 18.17
CA ASN A 904 -25.97 1.35 19.22
C ASN A 904 -25.44 -0.04 18.84
N VAL A 905 -25.19 -0.28 17.54
CA VAL A 905 -24.67 -1.55 17.02
C VAL A 905 -23.20 -1.73 17.40
N PRO A 906 -22.84 -2.72 18.24
CA PRO A 906 -21.45 -2.90 18.69
C PRO A 906 -20.47 -3.29 17.56
N GLN A 907 -20.97 -4.06 16.58
CA GLN A 907 -20.33 -4.39 15.31
C GLN A 907 -21.35 -5.11 14.39
N GLY A 908 -21.06 -5.19 13.10
CA GLY A 908 -21.93 -5.81 12.10
C GLY A 908 -23.15 -4.94 11.79
N TRP A 909 -24.27 -5.59 11.46
CA TRP A 909 -25.49 -4.92 10.98
C TRP A 909 -26.70 -5.15 11.89
N GLY A 910 -26.47 -5.09 13.21
CA GLY A 910 -27.49 -5.35 14.22
C GLY A 910 -27.98 -6.81 14.17
N PRO A 911 -29.27 -7.07 13.92
CA PRO A 911 -29.82 -8.42 13.89
C PRO A 911 -29.50 -9.20 12.59
N PHE A 912 -28.85 -8.56 11.62
CA PHE A 912 -28.61 -9.13 10.31
C PHE A 912 -27.17 -9.61 10.14
N VAL A 913 -27.03 -10.72 9.41
CA VAL A 913 -25.74 -11.23 8.90
C VAL A 913 -25.77 -11.18 7.37
N LYS A 914 -24.60 -11.05 6.74
CA LYS A 914 -24.49 -11.06 5.27
C LYS A 914 -25.03 -12.37 4.69
N GLY A 915 -25.86 -12.27 3.65
CA GLY A 915 -26.30 -13.41 2.87
C GLY A 915 -25.38 -13.74 1.70
N ASP A 916 -25.90 -14.54 0.77
CA ASP A 916 -25.17 -15.09 -0.38
C ASP A 916 -25.04 -14.12 -1.55
N ALA A 917 -25.53 -12.88 -1.44
CA ALA A 917 -25.35 -11.85 -2.47
C ALA A 917 -23.87 -11.71 -2.87
N GLY A 918 -23.57 -12.07 -4.12
CA GLY A 918 -22.21 -12.08 -4.68
C GLY A 918 -21.26 -13.12 -4.09
N GLY A 919 -21.73 -14.05 -3.25
CA GLY A 919 -20.88 -15.02 -2.54
C GLY A 919 -20.01 -14.36 -1.46
N ALA A 920 -18.81 -14.93 -1.21
CA ALA A 920 -17.85 -14.36 -0.26
C ALA A 920 -17.17 -13.11 -0.87
N THR A 921 -17.63 -11.92 -0.46
CA THR A 921 -17.20 -10.63 -1.02
C THR A 921 -17.12 -9.57 0.07
N ASP A 922 -16.46 -8.46 -0.23
CA ASP A 922 -16.59 -7.23 0.53
C ASP A 922 -17.99 -6.64 0.28
N PRO A 923 -18.91 -6.67 1.26
CA PRO A 923 -20.30 -6.32 1.03
C PRO A 923 -20.49 -4.85 0.67
N ARG A 924 -21.54 -4.52 -0.08
CA ARG A 924 -21.92 -3.13 -0.40
C ARG A 924 -23.02 -2.62 0.54
N THR A 925 -23.02 -3.15 1.77
CA THR A 925 -23.97 -2.85 2.83
C THR A 925 -23.21 -2.47 4.08
N HIS A 926 -23.58 -1.39 4.76
CA HIS A 926 -22.93 -0.94 6.00
C HIS A 926 -23.88 -0.09 6.86
N ILE A 927 -23.45 0.23 8.08
CA ILE A 927 -24.13 1.22 8.92
C ILE A 927 -23.73 2.63 8.44
N ALA A 928 -24.59 3.26 7.64
CA ALA A 928 -24.36 4.61 7.16
C ALA A 928 -24.49 5.62 8.30
N GLN A 929 -23.78 6.74 8.20
CA GLN A 929 -23.78 7.80 9.21
C GLN A 929 -24.22 9.13 8.57
N ARG A 930 -24.93 9.95 9.35
CA ARG A 930 -25.49 11.22 8.87
C ARG A 930 -24.42 12.32 8.83
N HIS A 931 -24.26 12.95 7.66
CA HIS A 931 -23.56 14.22 7.47
C HIS A 931 -24.37 15.09 6.50
N ALA A 932 -25.38 15.78 7.04
CA ALA A 932 -26.26 16.63 6.24
C ALA A 932 -25.57 17.93 5.80
N PRO A 933 -25.82 18.42 4.57
CA PRO A 933 -26.79 17.89 3.60
C PRO A 933 -26.23 16.75 2.72
N TYR A 934 -24.95 16.43 2.79
CA TYR A 934 -24.24 15.60 1.80
C TYR A 934 -24.70 14.14 1.74
N THR A 935 -25.06 13.55 2.88
CA THR A 935 -25.57 12.16 2.96
C THR A 935 -27.08 12.06 2.76
N GLN A 936 -27.77 13.19 2.58
CA GLN A 936 -29.23 13.24 2.53
C GLN A 936 -29.72 13.52 1.10
N ARG A 937 -30.98 13.19 0.86
CA ARG A 937 -31.71 13.45 -0.38
C ARG A 937 -31.55 14.91 -0.81
N GLY A 938 -31.37 15.09 -2.12
CA GLY A 938 -31.28 16.39 -2.77
C GLY A 938 -29.86 16.86 -3.04
N TRP A 939 -28.89 16.56 -2.17
CA TRP A 939 -27.49 16.91 -2.47
C TRP A 939 -27.00 16.09 -3.66
N ASN A 940 -26.44 16.78 -4.66
CA ASN A 940 -25.99 16.22 -5.93
C ASN A 940 -26.99 15.28 -6.64
N GLY A 941 -28.30 15.53 -6.49
CA GLY A 941 -29.35 14.71 -7.11
C GLY A 941 -29.59 13.35 -6.44
N LYS A 942 -29.06 13.12 -5.22
CA LYS A 942 -29.32 11.91 -4.44
C LYS A 942 -30.82 11.74 -4.16
N ALA A 943 -31.35 10.54 -4.42
CA ALA A 943 -32.79 10.27 -4.42
C ALA A 943 -33.36 9.89 -3.04
N VAL A 944 -32.55 9.27 -2.19
CA VAL A 944 -32.92 8.78 -0.86
C VAL A 944 -31.92 9.26 0.19
N ASP A 945 -32.32 9.30 1.45
CA ASP A 945 -31.44 9.58 2.58
C ASP A 945 -30.55 8.38 2.91
N ASP A 946 -29.26 8.60 3.22
CA ASP A 946 -28.39 7.54 3.77
C ASP A 946 -28.81 7.14 5.20
N VAL A 947 -29.40 8.10 5.94
CA VAL A 947 -29.87 7.91 7.31
C VAL A 947 -31.29 8.45 7.45
N ILE A 948 -32.24 7.55 7.75
CA ILE A 948 -33.67 7.85 7.87
C ILE A 948 -33.96 8.59 9.17
N ASP A 949 -33.76 7.95 10.32
CA ASP A 949 -33.95 8.54 11.64
C ASP A 949 -32.59 8.62 12.37
N GLY A 950 -32.47 9.50 13.37
CA GLY A 950 -31.26 9.55 14.21
C GLY A 950 -29.97 9.95 13.49
N THR A 951 -28.89 9.21 13.76
CA THR A 951 -27.55 9.42 13.21
C THR A 951 -27.05 8.26 12.36
N GLN A 952 -27.69 7.09 12.42
CA GLN A 952 -27.26 5.89 11.73
C GLN A 952 -28.44 5.10 11.13
N SER A 953 -28.23 4.46 9.99
CA SER A 953 -29.19 3.50 9.41
C SER A 953 -28.43 2.38 8.67
N LEU A 954 -29.11 1.29 8.33
CA LEU A 954 -28.51 0.22 7.52
C LEU A 954 -28.72 0.52 6.04
N LYS A 955 -27.63 0.77 5.31
CA LYS A 955 -27.65 1.13 3.89
C LYS A 955 -27.04 0.02 3.03
N SER A 956 -27.67 -0.28 1.89
CA SER A 956 -27.15 -1.09 0.80
C SER A 956 -27.07 -0.26 -0.48
N ARG A 957 -25.94 -0.31 -1.19
CA ARG A 957 -25.72 0.45 -2.45
C ARG A 957 -25.25 -0.46 -3.58
N GLY A 958 -26.07 -0.60 -4.62
CA GLY A 958 -25.69 -1.37 -5.80
C GLY A 958 -25.28 -2.81 -5.49
N GLU A 959 -25.93 -3.42 -4.51
CA GLU A 959 -25.58 -4.76 -4.01
C GLU A 959 -25.61 -5.82 -5.12
N ASN A 960 -24.87 -6.90 -4.90
CA ASN A 960 -24.89 -8.06 -5.79
C ASN A 960 -26.25 -8.77 -5.70
N THR A 961 -26.66 -9.47 -6.76
CA THR A 961 -27.89 -10.29 -6.75
C THR A 961 -27.79 -11.43 -5.74
N GLY A 962 -28.90 -11.73 -5.05
CA GLY A 962 -28.95 -12.72 -3.97
C GLY A 962 -29.48 -12.14 -2.65
N ILE A 963 -29.44 -12.93 -1.58
CA ILE A 963 -29.77 -12.46 -0.23
C ILE A 963 -28.66 -11.51 0.22
N VAL A 964 -29.00 -10.23 0.38
CA VAL A 964 -28.05 -9.22 0.85
C VAL A 964 -27.72 -9.47 2.31
N TYR A 965 -28.76 -9.60 3.14
CA TYR A 965 -28.63 -9.90 4.54
C TYR A 965 -29.89 -10.58 5.09
N ARG A 966 -29.74 -11.33 6.19
CA ARG A 966 -30.85 -12.03 6.86
C ARG A 966 -30.63 -12.17 8.36
N THR A 967 -31.70 -12.38 9.11
CA THR A 967 -31.63 -12.76 10.53
C THR A 967 -31.15 -14.21 10.70
N VAL A 968 -30.66 -14.54 11.90
CA VAL A 968 -30.32 -15.92 12.31
C VAL A 968 -30.94 -16.21 13.70
N PRO A 969 -31.05 -17.48 14.15
CA PRO A 969 -31.83 -17.82 15.33
C PRO A 969 -31.41 -17.13 16.64
N HIS A 970 -30.12 -16.79 16.78
CA HIS A 970 -29.59 -16.05 17.93
C HIS A 970 -29.62 -14.53 17.76
N THR A 971 -30.06 -13.99 16.62
CA THR A 971 -30.37 -12.56 16.47
C THR A 971 -31.86 -12.28 16.54
N VAL A 972 -32.68 -13.14 15.91
CA VAL A 972 -34.13 -13.16 16.04
C VAL A 972 -34.60 -14.62 16.05
N ARG A 973 -35.26 -15.03 17.13
CA ARG A 973 -35.81 -16.38 17.25
C ARG A 973 -37.30 -16.40 16.93
N PHE A 974 -37.64 -17.01 15.81
CA PHE A 974 -39.03 -17.31 15.45
C PHE A 974 -39.36 -18.75 15.89
N GLN A 975 -40.16 -18.87 16.95
CA GLN A 975 -40.53 -20.17 17.50
C GLN A 975 -41.56 -20.88 16.60
N PRO A 976 -41.47 -22.21 16.43
CA PRO A 976 -42.41 -22.99 15.64
C PRO A 976 -43.88 -22.73 16.03
N GLY A 977 -44.75 -22.55 15.02
CA GLY A 977 -46.19 -22.36 15.20
C GLY A 977 -46.61 -20.98 15.76
N ARG A 978 -45.66 -20.11 16.13
CA ARG A 978 -45.96 -18.76 16.63
C ARG A 978 -46.13 -17.76 15.49
N ARG A 979 -46.98 -16.75 15.73
CA ARG A 979 -47.26 -15.66 14.79
C ARG A 979 -46.46 -14.42 15.16
N TYR A 980 -45.88 -13.77 14.15
CA TYR A 980 -45.04 -12.60 14.31
C TYR A 980 -45.49 -11.47 13.40
N ARG A 981 -45.34 -10.24 13.88
CA ARG A 981 -45.44 -9.01 13.08
C ARG A 981 -44.07 -8.41 12.89
N ILE A 982 -43.68 -8.21 11.65
CA ILE A 982 -42.46 -7.50 11.25
C ILE A 982 -42.84 -6.08 10.84
N ALA A 983 -42.06 -5.10 11.27
CA ALA A 983 -42.20 -3.71 10.86
C ALA A 983 -40.83 -3.03 10.75
N PHE A 984 -40.61 -2.24 9.71
CA PHE A 984 -39.43 -1.37 9.57
C PHE A 984 -39.75 -0.17 8.69
N ARG A 985 -38.94 0.88 8.82
CA ARG A 985 -38.93 2.02 7.91
C ARG A 985 -37.88 1.79 6.84
N TYR A 986 -38.15 2.23 5.63
CA TYR A 986 -37.19 2.14 4.55
C TYR A 986 -37.32 3.30 3.56
N GLU A 987 -36.22 3.53 2.86
CA GLU A 987 -36.19 4.25 1.59
C GLU A 987 -35.60 3.33 0.52
N ASN A 988 -36.08 3.47 -0.70
CA ASN A 988 -35.65 2.65 -1.82
C ASN A 988 -35.60 3.52 -3.08
N GLU A 989 -34.43 3.59 -3.71
CA GLU A 989 -34.22 4.51 -4.83
C GLU A 989 -35.05 4.12 -6.05
N ALA A 990 -35.17 2.83 -6.34
CA ALA A 990 -35.74 2.34 -7.59
C ALA A 990 -36.58 1.07 -7.44
N ASP A 991 -37.66 1.00 -8.23
CA ASP A 991 -38.51 -0.18 -8.33
C ASP A 991 -37.75 -1.40 -8.87
N GLY A 992 -38.18 -2.59 -8.45
CA GLY A 992 -37.67 -3.87 -8.97
C GLY A 992 -36.24 -4.21 -8.54
N GLN A 993 -35.58 -3.38 -7.73
CA GLN A 993 -34.19 -3.60 -7.30
C GLN A 993 -34.07 -4.48 -6.06
N TYR A 994 -35.00 -4.35 -5.12
CA TYR A 994 -34.94 -5.05 -3.84
C TYR A 994 -36.29 -5.66 -3.45
N ALA A 995 -36.22 -6.78 -2.73
CA ALA A 995 -37.38 -7.47 -2.18
C ALA A 995 -37.11 -7.91 -0.74
N TRP A 996 -38.14 -7.85 0.10
CA TRP A 996 -38.12 -8.40 1.44
C TRP A 996 -38.53 -9.87 1.43
N ILE A 997 -37.72 -10.72 2.05
CA ILE A 997 -37.88 -12.18 2.06
C ILE A 997 -38.26 -12.65 3.46
N THR A 998 -39.19 -13.60 3.52
CA THR A 998 -39.43 -14.47 4.68
C THR A 998 -39.23 -15.90 4.22
N ALA A 999 -38.41 -16.67 4.93
CA ALA A 999 -38.03 -18.01 4.53
C ALA A 999 -37.78 -18.89 5.76
N VAL A 1000 -37.60 -20.18 5.52
CA VAL A 1000 -37.27 -21.18 6.54
C VAL A 1000 -36.17 -22.09 6.03
N ASP A 1001 -35.19 -22.39 6.87
CA ASP A 1001 -34.12 -23.32 6.55
C ASP A 1001 -34.47 -24.75 7.01
N THR A 1002 -34.48 -25.71 6.08
CA THR A 1002 -34.70 -27.14 6.35
C THR A 1002 -33.81 -28.09 5.52
N PRO A 1003 -32.46 -28.12 5.69
CA PRO A 1003 -31.55 -27.05 6.11
C PRO A 1003 -31.29 -26.01 5.02
N GLU A 1004 -31.67 -26.31 3.77
CA GLU A 1004 -31.69 -25.35 2.67
C GLU A 1004 -32.82 -24.34 2.84
N SER A 1005 -32.62 -23.13 2.30
CA SER A 1005 -33.63 -22.07 2.39
C SER A 1005 -34.82 -22.35 1.47
N ARG A 1006 -36.01 -22.39 2.07
CA ARG A 1006 -37.30 -22.39 1.37
C ARG A 1006 -38.03 -21.08 1.64
N GLU A 1007 -38.34 -20.35 0.57
CA GLU A 1007 -39.11 -19.11 0.69
C GLU A 1007 -40.55 -19.37 1.09
N LEU A 1008 -41.02 -18.56 2.04
CA LEU A 1008 -42.42 -18.48 2.46
C LEU A 1008 -43.09 -17.27 1.82
N ARG A 1009 -42.34 -16.17 1.67
CA ARG A 1009 -42.82 -14.92 1.08
C ARG A 1009 -41.67 -14.15 0.45
N ASN A 1010 -41.95 -13.58 -0.72
CA ASN A 1010 -41.09 -12.64 -1.42
C ASN A 1010 -41.93 -11.39 -1.71
N THR A 1011 -41.55 -10.24 -1.14
CA THR A 1011 -42.29 -8.99 -1.29
C THR A 1011 -41.41 -7.94 -1.95
N PRO A 1012 -41.61 -7.64 -3.24
CA PRO A 1012 -40.95 -6.50 -3.88
C PRO A 1012 -41.18 -5.22 -3.08
N LEU A 1013 -40.12 -4.45 -2.86
CA LEU A 1013 -40.20 -3.16 -2.20
C LEU A 1013 -40.27 -2.07 -3.28
N PRO A 1014 -41.36 -1.27 -3.33
CA PRO A 1014 -41.47 -0.19 -4.31
C PRO A 1014 -40.46 0.92 -4.02
N ALA A 1015 -40.23 1.79 -5.00
CA ALA A 1015 -39.47 3.01 -4.83
C ALA A 1015 -40.14 3.89 -3.75
N ALA A 1016 -39.32 4.42 -2.85
CA ALA A 1016 -39.72 5.28 -1.74
C ALA A 1016 -38.63 6.33 -1.52
N HIS A 1017 -38.82 7.52 -2.08
CA HIS A 1017 -37.89 8.66 -1.97
C HIS A 1017 -38.12 9.52 -0.71
N ALA A 1018 -38.92 9.01 0.20
CA ALA A 1018 -39.15 9.51 1.54
C ALA A 1018 -39.47 8.29 2.41
N PRO A 1019 -39.29 8.36 3.75
CA PRO A 1019 -39.41 7.19 4.59
C PRO A 1019 -40.79 6.53 4.47
N ALA A 1020 -40.82 5.28 3.99
CA ALA A 1020 -42.00 4.43 3.92
C ALA A 1020 -41.95 3.38 5.04
N THR A 1021 -43.11 2.84 5.43
CA THR A 1021 -43.19 1.75 6.41
C THR A 1021 -43.58 0.45 5.71
N HIS A 1022 -42.82 -0.61 5.94
CA HIS A 1022 -43.20 -1.97 5.56
C HIS A 1022 -43.65 -2.72 6.81
N THR A 1023 -44.84 -3.34 6.77
CA THR A 1023 -45.31 -4.20 7.85
C THR A 1023 -46.08 -5.40 7.30
N TYR A 1024 -45.88 -6.55 7.93
CA TYR A 1024 -46.64 -7.76 7.63
C TYR A 1024 -46.57 -8.74 8.80
N GLU A 1025 -47.43 -9.76 8.73
CA GLU A 1025 -47.45 -10.85 9.69
C GLU A 1025 -47.21 -12.19 9.00
N PHE A 1026 -46.60 -13.12 9.72
CA PHE A 1026 -46.45 -14.51 9.29
C PHE A 1026 -46.45 -15.44 10.49
N THR A 1027 -46.80 -16.71 10.24
CA THR A 1027 -46.65 -17.79 11.22
C THR A 1027 -45.39 -18.57 10.89
N ALA A 1028 -44.50 -18.74 11.86
CA ALA A 1028 -43.30 -19.54 11.68
C ALA A 1028 -43.68 -21.02 11.48
N PRO A 1029 -43.12 -21.72 10.48
CA PRO A 1029 -43.42 -23.14 10.25
C PRO A 1029 -43.13 -24.01 11.47
N GLU A 1030 -43.81 -25.16 11.55
CA GLU A 1030 -43.62 -26.14 12.64
C GLU A 1030 -42.21 -26.75 12.68
N THR A 1031 -41.49 -26.70 11.57
CA THR A 1031 -40.13 -27.24 11.45
C THR A 1031 -39.21 -26.27 10.69
N GLY A 1032 -37.91 -26.35 11.01
CA GLY A 1032 -36.87 -25.50 10.41
C GLY A 1032 -36.62 -24.20 11.18
N GLU A 1033 -35.66 -23.42 10.68
CA GLU A 1033 -35.30 -22.12 11.26
C GLU A 1033 -35.82 -21.00 10.37
N ALA A 1034 -36.89 -20.32 10.80
CA ALA A 1034 -37.42 -19.19 10.05
C ALA A 1034 -36.48 -17.97 10.14
N TRP A 1035 -36.45 -17.18 9.07
CA TRP A 1035 -35.67 -15.95 8.99
C TRP A 1035 -36.33 -14.94 8.05
N VAL A 1036 -35.93 -13.67 8.21
CA VAL A 1036 -36.35 -12.56 7.35
C VAL A 1036 -35.13 -11.76 6.90
N GLY A 1037 -35.22 -11.09 5.76
CA GLY A 1037 -34.08 -10.34 5.23
C GLY A 1037 -34.32 -9.64 3.89
N LEU A 1038 -33.29 -8.95 3.41
CA LEU A 1038 -33.31 -8.24 2.14
C LEU A 1038 -32.67 -9.09 1.04
N ARG A 1039 -33.27 -9.07 -0.14
CA ARG A 1039 -32.72 -9.62 -1.38
C ARG A 1039 -32.55 -8.51 -2.41
N LYS A 1040 -31.44 -8.54 -3.15
CA LYS A 1040 -31.27 -7.80 -4.39
C LYS A 1040 -31.82 -8.64 -5.54
N THR A 1041 -32.79 -8.08 -6.26
CA THR A 1041 -33.46 -8.73 -7.40
C THR A 1041 -33.04 -8.16 -8.75
N GLY A 1042 -32.87 -6.83 -8.83
CA GLY A 1042 -32.47 -6.14 -10.06
C GLY A 1042 -30.96 -6.11 -10.26
N ASP A 1043 -30.53 -5.62 -11.42
CA ASP A 1043 -29.13 -5.56 -11.87
C ASP A 1043 -28.48 -4.16 -11.75
N SER A 1044 -29.21 -3.15 -11.26
CA SER A 1044 -28.62 -1.81 -11.07
C SER A 1044 -27.45 -1.87 -10.09
N GLY A 1045 -26.27 -1.49 -10.58
CA GLY A 1045 -25.03 -1.40 -9.79
C GLY A 1045 -24.91 -0.16 -8.91
N THR A 1046 -25.94 0.69 -8.85
CA THR A 1046 -25.92 1.92 -8.03
C THR A 1046 -27.15 2.10 -7.15
N ALA A 1047 -28.22 1.31 -7.35
CA ALA A 1047 -29.48 1.49 -6.64
C ALA A 1047 -29.33 1.32 -5.12
N GLU A 1048 -29.80 2.31 -4.38
CA GLU A 1048 -29.74 2.35 -2.92
C GLU A 1048 -31.02 1.82 -2.26
N PHE A 1049 -30.83 1.14 -1.13
CA PHE A 1049 -31.88 0.75 -0.19
C PHE A 1049 -31.40 1.05 1.23
N VAL A 1050 -32.22 1.75 2.01
CA VAL A 1050 -31.89 2.11 3.40
C VAL A 1050 -33.00 1.62 4.31
N LEU A 1051 -32.63 1.00 5.43
CA LEU A 1051 -33.53 0.43 6.40
C LEU A 1051 -33.24 1.01 7.79
N ASP A 1052 -34.31 1.31 8.51
CA ASP A 1052 -34.25 1.80 9.89
C ASP A 1052 -35.42 1.27 10.74
N GLY A 1053 -35.25 1.25 12.06
CA GLY A 1053 -36.28 0.89 13.03
C GLY A 1053 -36.84 -0.53 12.88
N PHE A 1054 -35.99 -1.52 12.55
CA PHE A 1054 -36.40 -2.92 12.41
C PHE A 1054 -37.01 -3.44 13.71
N THR A 1055 -38.26 -3.87 13.66
CA THR A 1055 -39.03 -4.26 14.84
C THR A 1055 -39.75 -5.58 14.60
N VAL A 1056 -39.66 -6.47 15.59
CA VAL A 1056 -40.34 -7.78 15.61
C VAL A 1056 -41.25 -7.83 16.82
N TYR A 1057 -42.53 -8.15 16.61
CA TYR A 1057 -43.49 -8.44 17.68
C TYR A 1057 -43.89 -9.91 17.61
N GLU A 1058 -43.93 -10.60 18.75
CA GLU A 1058 -44.67 -11.85 18.88
C GLU A 1058 -46.14 -11.53 19.14
N LEU A 1059 -47.05 -12.13 18.38
CA LEU A 1059 -48.48 -11.94 18.54
C LEU A 1059 -49.06 -13.10 19.34
N HIS A 1060 -49.62 -12.80 20.51
CA HIS A 1060 -50.37 -13.77 21.28
C HIS A 1060 -51.77 -13.90 20.67
N GLY A 1061 -52.11 -15.09 20.16
CA GLY A 1061 -53.46 -15.38 19.70
C GLY A 1061 -54.43 -15.28 20.87
N VAL A 1062 -55.51 -14.52 20.70
CA VAL A 1062 -56.78 -14.84 21.36
C VAL A 1062 -57.10 -16.25 20.89
N ARG A 1063 -57.05 -17.24 21.79
CA ARG A 1063 -57.62 -18.55 21.50
C ARG A 1063 -59.11 -18.29 21.33
N ASP A 1064 -59.63 -18.42 20.11
CA ASP A 1064 -61.07 -18.56 19.90
C ASP A 1064 -61.52 -19.74 20.75
N GLY A 1065 -62.36 -19.43 21.74
CA GLY A 1065 -62.93 -20.38 22.70
C GLY A 1065 -64.06 -21.21 22.14
#